data_AF-A0A7S2XPZ0-F1
#
_entry.id   AF-A0A7S2XPZ0-F1
#
_cell.length_a   1.000
_cell.length_b   1.000
_cell.length_c   1.000
_cell.angle_alpha   90.00
_cell.angle_beta   90.00
_cell.angle_gamma   90.00
#
_symmetry.space_group_name_H-M   'P 1'
#
loop_
_entity.id
_entity.type
_entity.pdbx_description
1 polymer ?
#
loop_
_entity_poly.entity_id
_entity_poly.type
_entity_poly.pdbx_seq_one_letter_code
_entity_poly.pdbx_strand_id
1 'polypeptide(L)'
;WKCNVDLVEDNVAQLFGRSVRGKKEFVDMAVNLKCAIATARHAKNPLSELAYTWSVASDAGVFGTELLFLNIHPLQQLLPKPLLLRQYERVLCNAVAEVGVDINAACTYDHIHGMLSFVPGLGPRKAASLKQTIIRIGGVVASRRALLQKRLLGPIVYNNAVAFLRIRETDQLANQLLHPLDDTRLHPDVYHRNNWAVKIAVDALELGDGAGGEGGSDKESIAITALRDVMQDSHDQVKRLFDATKAEWEIAYGPSFNVSAWDPRVSVPTDSWRDKVEELDLETFAKMIEQSGLGKWLSHLIMIKWEFRLPFEDPRKPMEPLSGERLFRLLTGETDQSLCPGKEVTGKVVRNGDFGSRIKLEGEIPAFVPLRNLSDENVESADDFVTVGSVVTAVVTEVKKDHMCVDLSLRMEDFRKLPSAWERPQSLPALDMNFDRAAAMRIEKEKSDKREKHLESLQLSTRTKIGDDDQKDADGSQPRRRTGRVTRRACAHPAFRNAKNDEINKELRDGGEGMVGEALLRPSSDQNDALALHWMLKPGCIKIIRVEEEDKDTDASIGNVLKIKNESYGSIDELLGRYIAPLNDRLEEVNHHRKFLDMLEDDLDQKLKDMKKANPAGIHYFVCWNEEHPGYISLRFIMSNTPRHHNLALHPEGFMWGHTNFPSLDHVLNSFKKNPRGPGGSSSNRPSASSGGASRSMAISTATNLPPKPSRWGARPPPPVATAPPPSTGWGAPVAAAASSGWDQPPPRPPPPTMPPPPHGYQPPPPSGPPPAFGQPPPPYGQPPPHFPYQRPPPPGGPPPPGYPVQQ
;
A
#
# COMPACT_ATOMS: atom_id res chain seq x y z
N TRP A 1 -25.05 2.17 -32.44
CA TRP A 1 -24.08 2.62 -31.41
C TRP A 1 -22.94 1.63 -31.38
N LYS A 2 -21.70 2.07 -31.63
CA LYS A 2 -20.51 1.26 -31.33
C LYS A 2 -20.07 1.64 -29.92
N CYS A 3 -20.18 0.72 -28.96
CA CYS A 3 -19.70 0.94 -27.60
C CYS A 3 -18.20 0.64 -27.58
N ASN A 4 -17.38 1.59 -27.14
CA ASN A 4 -15.97 1.30 -26.86
C ASN A 4 -15.89 0.54 -25.52
N VAL A 5 -15.08 -0.52 -25.47
CA VAL A 5 -14.87 -1.32 -24.25
C VAL A 5 -13.41 -1.18 -23.85
N ASP A 6 -13.17 -0.32 -22.86
CA ASP A 6 -11.83 -0.08 -22.32
C ASP A 6 -11.67 -0.79 -20.96
N LEU A 7 -10.49 -1.37 -20.75
CA LEU A 7 -10.12 -1.93 -19.45
C LEU A 7 -9.55 -0.82 -18.56
N VAL A 8 -10.00 -0.79 -17.31
CA VAL A 8 -9.61 0.22 -16.32
C VAL A 8 -9.05 -0.47 -15.08
N GLU A 9 -7.97 0.07 -14.54
CA GLU A 9 -7.38 -0.40 -13.29
C GLU A 9 -8.34 -0.17 -12.12
N ASP A 10 -8.57 -1.21 -11.33
CA ASP A 10 -9.59 -1.21 -10.28
C ASP A 10 -9.03 -0.99 -8.88
N ASN A 11 -7.73 -0.73 -8.70
CA ASN A 11 -7.10 -0.54 -7.38
C ASN A 11 -7.83 0.50 -6.51
N VAL A 12 -8.19 1.65 -7.08
CA VAL A 12 -8.95 2.70 -6.38
C VAL A 12 -10.39 2.24 -6.08
N ALA A 13 -11.00 1.51 -7.01
CA ALA A 13 -12.35 0.98 -6.85
C ALA A 13 -12.43 -0.11 -5.78
N GLN A 14 -11.43 -0.99 -5.72
CA GLN A 14 -11.25 -2.05 -4.73
C GLN A 14 -11.03 -1.46 -3.33
N LEU A 15 -10.29 -0.36 -3.24
CA LEU A 15 -10.12 0.41 -2.00
C LEU A 15 -11.47 0.98 -1.53
N PHE A 16 -12.21 1.64 -2.42
CA PHE A 16 -13.53 2.19 -2.10
C PHE A 16 -14.55 1.12 -1.70
N GLY A 17 -14.66 0.03 -2.46
CA GLY A 17 -15.68 -0.99 -2.24
C GLY A 17 -15.62 -1.63 -0.85
N ARG A 18 -14.42 -1.64 -0.24
CA ARG A 18 -14.17 -2.17 1.11
C ARG A 18 -14.09 -1.09 2.19
N SER A 19 -14.03 0.18 1.84
CA SER A 19 -13.83 1.26 2.81
C SER A 19 -15.08 1.57 3.63
N VAL A 20 -14.89 2.26 4.75
CA VAL A 20 -16.00 2.77 5.59
C VAL A 20 -16.86 3.74 4.76
N ARG A 21 -16.22 4.52 3.88
CA ARG A 21 -16.90 5.41 2.93
C ARG A 21 -17.86 4.65 2.01
N GLY A 22 -17.39 3.57 1.36
CA GLY A 22 -18.24 2.75 0.50
C GLY A 22 -19.39 2.05 1.24
N LYS A 23 -19.19 1.71 2.52
CA LYS A 23 -20.28 1.21 3.38
C LYS A 23 -21.30 2.28 3.74
N LYS A 24 -20.87 3.53 3.96
CA LYS A 24 -21.75 4.65 4.32
C LYS A 24 -22.56 5.16 3.12
N GLU A 25 -21.93 5.27 1.96
CA GLU A 25 -22.58 5.80 0.75
C GLU A 25 -23.56 4.79 0.15
N PHE A 26 -23.24 3.49 0.23
CA PHE A 26 -24.03 2.42 -0.36
C PHE A 26 -24.22 1.28 0.65
N VAL A 27 -25.14 1.47 1.61
CA VAL A 27 -25.32 0.55 2.76
C VAL A 27 -25.67 -0.87 2.31
N ASP A 28 -26.65 -1.02 1.42
CA ASP A 28 -27.23 -2.32 1.05
C ASP A 28 -26.63 -2.94 -0.22
N MET A 29 -25.54 -2.39 -0.76
CA MET A 29 -24.90 -2.91 -1.98
C MET A 29 -23.77 -3.90 -1.68
N ALA A 30 -23.64 -4.91 -2.53
CA ALA A 30 -22.48 -5.81 -2.52
C ALA A 30 -21.18 -5.06 -2.88
N VAL A 31 -20.05 -5.54 -2.37
CA VAL A 31 -18.72 -4.93 -2.60
C VAL A 31 -18.41 -4.76 -4.09
N ASN A 32 -18.70 -5.78 -4.91
CA ASN A 32 -18.41 -5.74 -6.34
C ASN A 32 -19.21 -4.66 -7.09
N LEU A 33 -20.45 -4.38 -6.67
CA LEU A 33 -21.24 -3.29 -7.24
C LEU A 33 -20.65 -1.92 -6.87
N LYS A 34 -20.15 -1.77 -5.65
CA LYS A 34 -19.44 -0.56 -5.23
C LYS A 34 -18.16 -0.35 -6.02
N CYS A 35 -17.40 -1.42 -6.25
CA CYS A 35 -16.22 -1.38 -7.13
C CYS A 35 -16.62 -0.94 -8.54
N ALA A 36 -17.66 -1.52 -9.15
CA ALA A 36 -18.13 -1.11 -10.48
C ALA A 36 -18.52 0.37 -10.54
N ILE A 37 -19.21 0.88 -9.52
CA ILE A 37 -19.56 2.32 -9.41
C ILE A 37 -18.28 3.18 -9.34
N ALA A 38 -17.32 2.80 -8.50
CA ALA A 38 -16.07 3.54 -8.37
C ALA A 38 -15.21 3.47 -9.63
N THR A 39 -15.19 2.34 -10.36
CA THR A 39 -14.52 2.24 -11.66
C THR A 39 -15.14 3.21 -12.66
N ALA A 40 -16.47 3.31 -12.70
CA ALA A 40 -17.16 4.28 -13.56
C ALA A 40 -16.86 5.74 -13.15
N ARG A 41 -16.82 6.05 -11.85
CA ARG A 41 -16.44 7.39 -11.35
C ARG A 41 -14.99 7.72 -11.68
N HIS A 42 -14.09 6.76 -11.49
CA HIS A 42 -12.68 6.91 -11.79
C HIS A 42 -12.46 7.14 -13.28
N ALA A 43 -13.11 6.38 -14.16
CA ALA A 43 -13.05 6.60 -15.61
C ALA A 43 -13.55 7.98 -16.03
N LYS A 44 -14.57 8.53 -15.35
CA LYS A 44 -15.07 9.89 -15.61
C LYS A 44 -14.14 10.99 -15.09
N ASN A 45 -13.64 10.84 -13.87
CA ASN A 45 -12.74 11.83 -13.25
C ASN A 45 -11.86 11.17 -12.19
N PRO A 46 -10.67 10.66 -12.60
CA PRO A 46 -9.74 9.96 -11.70
C PRO A 46 -9.36 10.79 -10.48
N LEU A 47 -9.13 12.10 -10.71
CA LEU A 47 -8.71 13.04 -9.67
C LEU A 47 -9.76 13.21 -8.58
N SER A 48 -11.04 13.28 -8.95
CA SER A 48 -12.13 13.40 -7.96
C SER A 48 -12.24 12.16 -7.07
N GLU A 49 -12.20 10.97 -7.66
CA GLU A 49 -12.34 9.71 -6.94
C GLU A 49 -11.13 9.47 -6.01
N LEU A 50 -9.93 9.81 -6.47
CA LEU A 50 -8.71 9.80 -5.65
C LEU A 50 -8.77 10.85 -4.53
N ALA A 51 -9.10 12.10 -4.83
CA ALA A 51 -9.22 13.14 -3.80
C ALA A 51 -10.27 12.79 -2.74
N TYR A 52 -11.35 12.12 -3.14
CA TYR A 52 -12.40 11.72 -2.22
C TYR A 52 -11.95 10.64 -1.22
N THR A 53 -10.84 9.93 -1.46
CA THR A 53 -10.25 9.01 -0.46
C THR A 53 -9.71 9.76 0.77
N TRP A 54 -9.51 11.08 0.63
CA TRP A 54 -9.07 11.97 1.71
C TRP A 54 -10.22 12.50 2.58
N SER A 55 -11.46 12.13 2.29
CA SER A 55 -12.64 12.70 2.96
C SER A 55 -12.81 12.25 4.41
N VAL A 56 -12.31 11.07 4.75
CA VAL A 56 -12.47 10.46 6.08
C VAL A 56 -11.13 10.45 6.81
N ALA A 57 -11.12 10.96 8.04
CA ALA A 57 -9.98 10.81 8.94
C ALA A 57 -10.02 9.43 9.60
N SER A 58 -8.83 8.87 9.82
CA SER A 58 -8.64 7.70 10.70
C SER A 58 -9.03 8.01 12.15
N ASP A 59 -9.09 6.98 12.99
CA ASP A 59 -9.39 7.12 14.43
C ASP A 59 -8.39 8.04 15.16
N ALA A 60 -7.17 8.16 14.64
CA ALA A 60 -6.14 9.08 15.13
C ALA A 60 -6.29 10.52 14.59
N GLY A 61 -7.34 10.82 13.83
CA GLY A 61 -7.58 12.13 13.22
C GLY A 61 -6.73 12.44 11.98
N VAL A 62 -6.06 11.44 11.40
CA VAL A 62 -5.19 11.61 10.22
C VAL A 62 -5.97 11.29 8.95
N PHE A 63 -5.97 12.21 7.99
CA PHE A 63 -6.62 12.04 6.68
C PHE A 63 -5.71 11.33 5.66
N GLY A 64 -6.32 10.71 4.65
CA GLY A 64 -5.60 10.14 3.52
C GLY A 64 -4.94 8.79 3.77
N THR A 65 -5.14 8.18 4.94
CA THR A 65 -4.53 6.88 5.29
C THR A 65 -4.93 5.76 4.33
N GLU A 66 -6.09 5.86 3.67
CA GLU A 66 -6.53 4.90 2.66
C GLU A 66 -5.58 4.86 1.43
N LEU A 67 -4.98 5.99 1.05
CA LEU A 67 -4.05 6.04 -0.09
C LEU A 67 -2.76 5.26 0.17
N LEU A 68 -2.39 5.02 1.43
CA LEU A 68 -1.21 4.23 1.77
C LEU A 68 -1.32 2.76 1.36
N PHE A 69 -2.54 2.28 1.08
CA PHE A 69 -2.79 0.93 0.57
C PHE A 69 -2.66 0.83 -0.95
N LEU A 70 -2.56 1.95 -1.66
CA LEU A 70 -2.21 1.94 -3.07
C LEU A 70 -0.72 1.64 -3.22
N ASN A 71 -0.37 0.65 -4.03
CA ASN A 71 1.01 0.31 -4.34
C ASN A 71 1.49 1.15 -5.53
N ILE A 72 1.89 2.39 -5.27
CA ILE A 72 2.29 3.34 -6.32
C ILE A 72 3.74 3.09 -6.75
N HIS A 73 4.60 2.59 -5.85
CA HIS A 73 5.99 2.33 -6.14
C HIS A 73 6.53 1.14 -5.32
N PRO A 74 7.38 0.25 -5.90
CA PRO A 74 7.93 -0.92 -5.17
C PRO A 74 8.67 -0.57 -3.88
N LEU A 75 9.35 0.60 -3.86
CA LEU A 75 10.11 1.08 -2.71
C LEU A 75 9.28 1.97 -1.75
N GLN A 76 7.97 2.11 -1.97
CA GLN A 76 7.10 2.96 -1.15
C GLN A 76 7.14 2.57 0.33
N GLN A 77 7.29 1.28 0.63
CA GLN A 77 7.35 0.75 2.00
C GLN A 77 8.62 1.16 2.75
N LEU A 78 9.67 1.61 2.06
CA LEU A 78 10.89 2.11 2.68
C LEU A 78 10.75 3.54 3.22
N LEU A 79 9.65 4.24 2.88
CA LEU A 79 9.43 5.63 3.26
C LEU A 79 8.58 5.74 4.54
N PRO A 80 8.88 6.69 5.44
CA PRO A 80 8.00 7.00 6.56
C PRO A 80 6.60 7.42 6.09
N LYS A 81 5.56 6.76 6.60
CA LYS A 81 4.15 7.03 6.24
C LYS A 81 3.75 8.52 6.33
N PRO A 82 4.16 9.31 7.35
CA PRO A 82 3.82 10.74 7.42
C PRO A 82 4.43 11.56 6.29
N LEU A 83 5.65 11.21 5.85
CA LEU A 83 6.32 11.87 4.73
C LEU A 83 5.56 11.57 3.43
N LEU A 84 5.16 10.31 3.23
CA LEU A 84 4.40 9.88 2.06
C LEU A 84 3.04 10.58 1.97
N LEU A 85 2.28 10.63 3.07
CA LEU A 85 1.01 11.37 3.13
C LEU A 85 1.18 12.85 2.77
N ARG A 86 2.22 13.51 3.30
CA ARG A 86 2.51 14.92 2.97
C ARG A 86 2.79 15.11 1.49
N GLN A 87 3.46 14.16 0.84
CA GLN A 87 3.71 14.23 -0.61
C GLN A 87 2.44 13.97 -1.42
N TYR A 88 1.59 13.01 -1.01
CA TYR A 88 0.29 12.81 -1.65
C TYR A 88 -0.58 14.06 -1.56
N GLU A 89 -0.66 14.68 -0.38
CA GLU A 89 -1.39 15.93 -0.20
C GLU A 89 -0.86 17.03 -1.14
N ARG A 90 0.46 17.19 -1.22
CA ARG A 90 1.08 18.19 -2.12
C ARG A 90 0.75 17.94 -3.59
N VAL A 91 0.85 16.69 -4.05
CA VAL A 91 0.54 16.33 -5.44
C VAL A 91 -0.94 16.54 -5.74
N LEU A 92 -1.84 16.16 -4.82
CA LEU A 92 -3.28 16.39 -4.98
C LEU A 92 -3.63 17.89 -4.99
N CYS A 93 -2.99 18.70 -4.15
CA CYS A 93 -3.13 20.16 -4.18
C CYS A 93 -2.72 20.75 -5.54
N ASN A 94 -1.56 20.34 -6.06
CA ASN A 94 -1.10 20.81 -7.37
C ASN A 94 -2.05 20.38 -8.50
N ALA A 95 -2.43 19.10 -8.54
CA ALA A 95 -3.32 18.58 -9.57
C ALA A 95 -4.71 19.22 -9.50
N VAL A 96 -5.26 19.47 -8.31
CA VAL A 96 -6.55 20.15 -8.14
C VAL A 96 -6.46 21.63 -8.52
N ALA A 97 -5.37 22.31 -8.19
CA ALA A 97 -5.15 23.69 -8.61
C ALA A 97 -5.01 23.79 -10.14
N GLU A 98 -4.37 22.81 -10.77
CA GLU A 98 -4.27 22.71 -12.23
C GLU A 98 -5.59 22.34 -12.88
N VAL A 99 -6.43 21.46 -12.33
CA VAL A 99 -7.69 21.07 -12.98
C VAL A 99 -8.83 22.04 -12.67
N GLY A 100 -8.78 22.71 -11.52
CA GLY A 100 -9.88 23.50 -10.98
C GLY A 100 -11.04 22.66 -10.45
N VAL A 101 -11.94 23.33 -9.73
CA VAL A 101 -13.12 22.70 -9.12
C VAL A 101 -14.36 23.51 -9.43
N ASP A 102 -15.33 22.87 -10.06
CA ASP A 102 -16.69 23.42 -10.12
C ASP A 102 -17.31 23.37 -8.72
N ILE A 103 -17.51 24.54 -8.14
CA ILE A 103 -17.98 24.65 -6.75
C ILE A 103 -19.41 24.13 -6.58
N ASN A 104 -20.28 24.33 -7.57
CA ASN A 104 -21.68 23.91 -7.50
C ASN A 104 -21.76 22.39 -7.65
N ALA A 105 -20.99 21.81 -8.59
CA ALA A 105 -20.89 20.36 -8.73
C ALA A 105 -20.29 19.71 -7.46
N ALA A 106 -19.25 20.30 -6.88
CA ALA A 106 -18.61 19.78 -5.66
C ALA A 106 -19.48 19.91 -4.40
N CYS A 107 -20.42 20.85 -4.37
CA CYS A 107 -21.41 20.94 -3.29
C CYS A 107 -22.56 19.95 -3.49
N THR A 108 -22.91 19.65 -4.74
CA THR A 108 -24.00 18.73 -5.11
C THR A 108 -23.59 17.26 -4.96
N TYR A 109 -22.39 16.90 -5.44
CA TYR A 109 -21.93 15.52 -5.53
C TYR A 109 -20.77 15.24 -4.56
N ASP A 110 -20.96 14.28 -3.66
CA ASP A 110 -19.97 13.94 -2.62
C ASP A 110 -18.62 13.48 -3.18
N HIS A 111 -18.61 12.71 -4.28
CA HIS A 111 -17.38 12.24 -4.91
C HIS A 111 -16.55 13.37 -5.55
N ILE A 112 -17.18 14.49 -5.93
CA ILE A 112 -16.48 15.69 -6.44
C ILE A 112 -16.04 16.57 -5.26
N HIS A 113 -16.80 16.58 -4.16
CA HIS A 113 -16.49 17.35 -2.94
C HIS A 113 -15.06 17.12 -2.43
N GLY A 114 -14.52 15.91 -2.59
CA GLY A 114 -13.15 15.57 -2.21
C GLY A 114 -12.11 16.56 -2.75
N MET A 115 -12.32 17.07 -3.97
CA MET A 115 -11.41 18.04 -4.60
C MET A 115 -11.36 19.38 -3.85
N LEU A 116 -12.45 19.84 -3.24
CA LEU A 116 -12.47 21.11 -2.48
C LEU A 116 -11.49 21.10 -1.30
N SER A 117 -11.16 19.93 -0.76
CA SER A 117 -10.19 19.82 0.34
C SER A 117 -8.77 20.21 -0.07
N PHE A 118 -8.47 20.16 -1.37
CA PHE A 118 -7.15 20.39 -1.94
C PHE A 118 -7.04 21.72 -2.70
N VAL A 119 -8.12 22.50 -2.76
CA VAL A 119 -8.06 23.85 -3.31
C VAL A 119 -7.17 24.72 -2.42
N PRO A 120 -6.21 25.48 -2.97
CA PRO A 120 -5.33 26.34 -2.19
C PRO A 120 -6.09 27.26 -1.22
N GLY A 121 -5.69 27.25 0.05
CA GLY A 121 -6.34 28.01 1.13
C GLY A 121 -7.50 27.28 1.83
N LEU A 122 -8.04 26.23 1.20
CA LEU A 122 -8.96 25.29 1.83
C LEU A 122 -8.22 24.13 2.50
N GLY A 123 -8.99 23.21 3.03
CA GLY A 123 -8.60 22.01 3.76
C GLY A 123 -9.87 21.26 4.16
N PRO A 124 -9.79 20.00 4.63
CA PRO A 124 -10.98 19.16 4.84
C PRO A 124 -12.08 19.84 5.68
N ARG A 125 -11.69 20.52 6.76
CA ARG A 125 -12.61 21.26 7.64
C ARG A 125 -13.27 22.46 6.97
N LYS A 126 -12.50 23.27 6.22
CA LYS A 126 -13.03 24.46 5.54
C LYS A 126 -13.91 24.07 4.36
N ALA A 127 -13.53 23.04 3.61
CA ALA A 127 -14.32 22.50 2.50
C ALA A 127 -15.69 22.01 2.97
N ALA A 128 -15.73 21.21 4.05
CA ALA A 128 -16.99 20.76 4.64
C ALA A 128 -17.87 21.92 5.13
N SER A 129 -17.27 22.92 5.81
CA SER A 129 -17.98 24.12 6.26
C SER A 129 -18.53 24.94 5.09
N LEU A 130 -17.77 25.08 4.00
CA LEU A 130 -18.18 25.78 2.79
C LEU A 130 -19.41 25.11 2.16
N LYS A 131 -19.35 23.78 1.95
CA LYS A 131 -20.48 23.01 1.43
C LYS A 131 -21.74 23.16 2.30
N GLN A 132 -21.61 22.99 3.62
CA GLN A 132 -22.75 23.12 4.52
C GLN A 132 -23.37 24.52 4.49
N THR A 133 -22.54 25.55 4.35
CA THR A 133 -23.02 26.94 4.29
C THR A 133 -23.70 27.22 2.96
N ILE A 134 -23.15 26.74 1.83
CA ILE A 134 -23.76 26.86 0.50
C ILE A 134 -25.13 26.18 0.47
N ILE A 135 -25.25 24.95 1.00
CA ILE A 135 -26.53 24.24 1.11
C ILE A 135 -27.56 25.08 1.88
N ARG A 136 -27.14 25.73 2.98
CA ARG A 136 -28.03 26.56 3.80
C ARG A 136 -28.55 27.82 3.08
N ILE A 137 -27.78 28.41 2.16
CA ILE A 137 -28.13 29.67 1.49
C ILE A 137 -28.82 29.50 0.14
N GLY A 138 -29.22 28.26 -0.21
CA GLY A 138 -29.92 27.97 -1.47
C GLY A 138 -29.20 26.99 -2.40
N GLY A 139 -28.09 26.39 -1.98
CA GLY A 139 -27.44 25.27 -2.68
C GLY A 139 -26.54 25.63 -3.86
N VAL A 140 -26.66 26.85 -4.41
CA VAL A 140 -25.86 27.30 -5.57
C VAL A 140 -25.21 28.66 -5.37
N VAL A 141 -24.05 28.84 -6.01
CA VAL A 141 -23.29 30.08 -6.07
C VAL A 141 -23.28 30.57 -7.52
N ALA A 142 -23.76 31.80 -7.72
CA ALA A 142 -23.92 32.41 -9.04
C ALA A 142 -22.71 33.23 -9.53
N SER A 143 -21.83 33.65 -8.62
CA SER A 143 -20.61 34.38 -8.99
C SER A 143 -19.49 34.19 -7.98
N ARG A 144 -18.24 34.30 -8.42
CA ARG A 144 -17.06 34.19 -7.55
C ARG A 144 -17.13 35.26 -6.45
N ARG A 145 -17.54 36.48 -6.81
CA ARG A 145 -17.72 37.60 -5.88
C ARG A 145 -18.72 37.29 -4.75
N ALA A 146 -19.73 36.45 -4.99
CA ALA A 146 -20.68 36.04 -3.97
C ALA A 146 -20.02 35.26 -2.82
N LEU A 147 -18.90 34.57 -3.06
CA LEU A 147 -18.15 33.85 -2.02
C LEU A 147 -17.64 34.79 -0.93
N LEU A 148 -17.22 36.00 -1.32
CA LEU A 148 -16.76 37.02 -0.39
C LEU A 148 -17.95 37.81 0.20
N GLN A 149 -18.89 38.25 -0.65
CA GLN A 149 -20.03 39.08 -0.22
C GLN A 149 -20.95 38.34 0.77
N LYS A 150 -21.24 37.07 0.52
CA LYS A 150 -22.05 36.23 1.41
C LYS A 150 -21.25 35.64 2.58
N ARG A 151 -19.99 36.07 2.78
CA ARG A 151 -19.08 35.61 3.84
C ARG A 151 -18.91 34.08 3.87
N LEU A 152 -18.93 33.45 2.69
CA LEU A 152 -18.71 32.00 2.55
C LEU A 152 -17.22 31.66 2.75
N LEU A 153 -16.35 32.56 2.28
CA LEU A 153 -14.91 32.50 2.50
C LEU A 153 -14.41 33.81 3.12
N GLY A 154 -13.47 33.71 4.06
CA GLY A 154 -12.77 34.88 4.58
C GLY A 154 -11.83 35.49 3.53
N PRO A 155 -11.47 36.79 3.61
CA PRO A 155 -10.74 37.49 2.55
C PRO A 155 -9.42 36.82 2.11
N ILE A 156 -8.62 36.34 3.06
CA ILE A 156 -7.34 35.66 2.76
C ILE A 156 -7.60 34.32 2.05
N VAL A 157 -8.59 33.56 2.51
CA VAL A 157 -8.93 32.27 1.91
C VAL A 157 -9.53 32.45 0.53
N TYR A 158 -10.38 33.46 0.35
CA TYR A 158 -10.94 33.85 -0.94
C TYR A 158 -9.83 34.14 -1.95
N ASN A 159 -8.89 35.04 -1.60
CA ASN A 159 -7.78 35.40 -2.48
C ASN A 159 -6.92 34.20 -2.90
N ASN A 160 -6.74 33.23 -1.99
CA ASN A 160 -5.96 32.03 -2.30
C ASN A 160 -6.75 31.01 -3.14
N ALA A 161 -8.06 30.88 -2.94
CA ALA A 161 -8.86 29.78 -3.50
C ALA A 161 -9.56 30.14 -4.82
N VAL A 162 -9.96 31.40 -5.00
CA VAL A 162 -11.02 31.75 -5.96
C VAL A 162 -10.63 31.51 -7.43
N ALA A 163 -9.35 31.64 -7.79
CA ALA A 163 -8.89 31.35 -9.16
C ALA A 163 -9.05 29.88 -9.54
N PHE A 164 -9.12 28.98 -8.56
CA PHE A 164 -9.24 27.54 -8.75
C PHE A 164 -10.70 27.04 -8.65
N LEU A 165 -11.62 27.93 -8.24
CA LEU A 165 -13.04 27.62 -8.14
C LEU A 165 -13.75 28.17 -9.38
N ARG A 166 -14.34 27.33 -10.20
CA ARG A 166 -15.12 27.75 -11.37
C ARG A 166 -16.62 27.68 -11.10
N ILE A 167 -17.38 28.51 -11.80
CA ILE A 167 -18.85 28.53 -11.74
C ILE A 167 -19.37 28.28 -13.14
N ARG A 168 -19.99 27.11 -13.31
CA ARG A 168 -20.66 26.74 -14.55
C ARG A 168 -22.16 26.95 -14.43
N GLU A 169 -22.80 27.09 -15.58
CA GLU A 169 -24.24 27.10 -15.67
C GLU A 169 -24.81 25.79 -15.13
N THR A 170 -25.88 25.92 -14.35
CA THR A 170 -26.66 24.79 -13.80
C THR A 170 -28.13 25.09 -14.04
N ASP A 171 -29.00 24.09 -13.95
CA ASP A 171 -30.45 24.27 -14.14
C ASP A 171 -31.02 25.38 -13.25
N GLN A 172 -30.45 25.58 -12.05
CA GLN A 172 -30.87 26.63 -11.11
C GLN A 172 -30.36 28.03 -11.47
N LEU A 173 -29.35 28.12 -12.33
CA LEU A 173 -28.71 29.36 -12.78
C LEU A 173 -29.03 29.70 -14.25
N ALA A 174 -29.80 28.88 -14.97
CA ALA A 174 -30.08 29.06 -16.40
C ALA A 174 -30.66 30.44 -16.78
N ASN A 175 -31.38 31.08 -15.86
CA ASN A 175 -31.98 32.40 -16.07
C ASN A 175 -31.08 33.56 -15.57
N GLN A 176 -29.87 33.28 -15.10
CA GLN A 176 -28.94 34.28 -14.58
C GLN A 176 -27.82 34.57 -15.58
N LEU A 177 -27.52 35.85 -15.78
CA LEU A 177 -26.37 36.25 -16.59
C LEU A 177 -25.08 35.97 -15.82
N LEU A 178 -24.44 34.85 -16.11
CA LEU A 178 -23.15 34.50 -15.53
C LEU A 178 -22.01 35.29 -16.17
N HIS A 179 -21.07 35.72 -15.34
CA HIS A 179 -19.85 36.39 -15.80
C HIS A 179 -18.95 35.37 -16.51
N PRO A 180 -18.58 35.57 -17.79
CA PRO A 180 -17.87 34.55 -18.58
C PRO A 180 -16.51 34.17 -17.98
N LEU A 181 -15.84 35.12 -17.32
CA LEU A 181 -14.53 34.87 -16.69
C LEU A 181 -14.60 34.09 -15.37
N ASP A 182 -15.78 33.89 -14.78
CA ASP A 182 -15.92 32.99 -13.63
C ASP A 182 -15.76 31.51 -14.03
N ASP A 183 -15.77 31.23 -15.35
CA ASP A 183 -15.41 29.93 -15.94
C ASP A 183 -14.04 29.97 -16.64
N THR A 184 -13.10 30.75 -16.10
CA THR A 184 -11.68 30.83 -16.53
C THR A 184 -10.73 30.71 -15.33
N ARG A 185 -9.44 30.48 -15.57
CA ARG A 185 -8.42 30.48 -14.50
C ARG A 185 -8.05 31.89 -14.00
N LEU A 186 -8.64 32.93 -14.58
CA LEU A 186 -8.32 34.31 -14.21
C LEU A 186 -8.77 34.60 -12.79
N HIS A 187 -7.88 35.17 -11.99
CA HIS A 187 -8.25 35.65 -10.66
C HIS A 187 -9.21 36.85 -10.79
N PRO A 188 -10.25 37.00 -9.94
CA PRO A 188 -11.18 38.14 -9.97
C PRO A 188 -10.52 39.52 -9.93
N ASP A 189 -9.35 39.66 -9.32
CA ASP A 189 -8.57 40.92 -9.34
C ASP A 189 -8.24 41.38 -10.77
N VAL A 190 -8.15 40.46 -11.73
CA VAL A 190 -7.84 40.78 -13.13
C VAL A 190 -9.02 41.48 -13.82
N TYR A 191 -10.27 41.17 -13.46
CA TYR A 191 -11.46 41.64 -14.18
C TYR A 191 -12.49 42.41 -13.35
N HIS A 192 -12.32 42.46 -12.02
CA HIS A 192 -13.12 43.32 -11.14
C HIS A 192 -12.34 44.46 -10.52
N ARG A 193 -11.07 44.22 -10.15
CA ARG A 193 -10.25 45.23 -9.47
C ARG A 193 -9.50 46.11 -10.46
N ASN A 194 -8.85 45.49 -11.43
CA ASN A 194 -8.03 46.20 -12.41
C ASN A 194 -8.68 46.28 -13.81
N ASN A 195 -9.74 45.51 -14.07
CA ASN A 195 -10.48 45.49 -15.33
C ASN A 195 -9.63 45.22 -16.58
N TRP A 196 -8.46 44.57 -16.44
CA TRP A 196 -7.55 44.29 -17.55
C TRP A 196 -8.17 43.40 -18.61
N ALA A 197 -8.89 42.35 -18.22
CA ALA A 197 -9.55 41.47 -19.18
C ALA A 197 -10.64 42.20 -19.97
N VAL A 198 -11.42 43.06 -19.30
CA VAL A 198 -12.45 43.88 -19.97
C VAL A 198 -11.80 44.85 -20.94
N LYS A 199 -10.71 45.52 -20.53
CA LYS A 199 -9.99 46.45 -21.39
C LYS A 199 -9.42 45.77 -22.63
N ILE A 200 -8.76 44.60 -22.47
CA ILE A 200 -8.29 43.81 -23.61
C ILE A 200 -9.43 43.48 -24.56
N ALA A 201 -10.59 43.07 -24.05
CA ALA A 201 -11.72 42.73 -24.90
C ALA A 201 -12.32 43.93 -25.64
N VAL A 202 -12.44 45.08 -24.96
CA VAL A 202 -12.92 46.34 -25.56
C VAL A 202 -11.95 46.86 -26.62
N ASP A 203 -10.65 46.84 -26.33
CA ASP A 203 -9.59 47.30 -27.24
C ASP A 203 -9.51 46.37 -28.48
N ALA A 204 -9.62 45.04 -28.29
CA ALA A 204 -9.64 44.06 -29.37
C ALA A 204 -10.85 44.24 -30.31
N LEU A 205 -11.98 44.74 -29.80
CA LEU A 205 -13.19 44.99 -30.59
C LEU A 205 -13.28 46.42 -31.12
N GLU A 206 -12.29 47.29 -30.83
CA GLU A 206 -12.28 48.71 -31.19
C GLU A 206 -13.54 49.46 -30.74
N LEU A 207 -14.14 49.07 -29.61
CA LEU A 207 -15.45 49.61 -29.16
C LEU A 207 -15.41 51.06 -28.64
N GLY A 208 -14.26 51.74 -28.71
CA GLY A 208 -14.03 53.12 -28.28
C GLY A 208 -14.12 53.33 -26.76
N ASP A 209 -13.42 54.35 -26.25
CA ASP A 209 -13.39 54.68 -24.80
C ASP A 209 -14.78 55.02 -24.20
N GLY A 210 -15.77 55.29 -25.06
CA GLY A 210 -17.15 55.62 -24.69
C GLY A 210 -17.98 54.44 -24.16
N ALA A 211 -17.58 53.19 -24.40
CA ALA A 211 -18.16 52.01 -23.75
C ALA A 211 -17.88 51.97 -22.22
N GLY A 212 -17.01 52.87 -21.74
CA GLY A 212 -16.68 53.10 -20.33
C GLY A 212 -17.36 54.31 -19.65
N GLY A 213 -18.38 54.98 -20.23
CA GLY A 213 -18.97 56.25 -19.74
C GLY A 213 -20.13 56.16 -18.71
N GLU A 214 -19.99 56.88 -17.58
CA GLU A 214 -20.77 56.87 -16.30
C GLU A 214 -22.25 56.40 -16.32
N GLY A 215 -22.55 55.23 -15.74
CA GLY A 215 -23.90 54.66 -15.53
C GLY A 215 -23.85 53.16 -15.15
N GLY A 216 -24.55 52.74 -14.08
CA GLY A 216 -24.18 51.58 -13.25
C GLY A 216 -24.71 50.16 -13.58
N SER A 217 -25.49 49.95 -14.66
CA SER A 217 -26.00 48.61 -15.06
C SER A 217 -25.69 48.24 -16.51
N ASP A 218 -25.74 49.23 -17.40
CA ASP A 218 -25.62 49.00 -18.84
C ASP A 218 -24.17 48.72 -19.23
N LYS A 219 -23.19 49.32 -18.52
CA LYS A 219 -21.75 49.04 -18.70
C LYS A 219 -21.36 47.60 -18.41
N GLU A 220 -21.86 47.03 -17.31
CA GLU A 220 -21.51 45.66 -16.93
C GLU A 220 -22.05 44.68 -17.98
N SER A 221 -23.24 44.96 -18.50
CA SER A 221 -23.83 44.21 -19.61
C SER A 221 -23.00 44.35 -20.89
N ILE A 222 -22.60 45.56 -21.27
CA ILE A 222 -21.73 45.82 -22.44
C ILE A 222 -20.38 45.11 -22.29
N ALA A 223 -19.75 45.20 -21.12
CA ALA A 223 -18.47 44.54 -20.84
C ALA A 223 -18.59 43.00 -20.92
N ILE A 224 -19.67 42.43 -20.37
CA ILE A 224 -19.95 40.99 -20.48
C ILE A 224 -20.15 40.58 -21.94
N THR A 225 -20.88 41.38 -22.73
CA THR A 225 -21.06 41.14 -24.16
C THR A 225 -19.74 41.20 -24.91
N ALA A 226 -18.94 42.25 -24.70
CA ALA A 226 -17.61 42.38 -25.31
C ALA A 226 -16.69 41.19 -24.97
N LEU A 227 -16.68 40.74 -23.72
CA LEU A 227 -15.94 39.55 -23.31
C LEU A 227 -16.42 38.30 -24.04
N ARG A 228 -17.74 38.08 -24.16
CA ARG A 228 -18.30 36.93 -24.87
C ARG A 228 -17.96 36.96 -26.35
N ASP A 229 -18.06 38.12 -26.99
CA ASP A 229 -17.78 38.29 -28.42
C ASP A 229 -16.30 38.01 -28.73
N VAL A 230 -15.38 38.50 -27.89
CA VAL A 230 -13.94 38.22 -28.03
C VAL A 230 -13.62 36.75 -27.76
N MET A 231 -14.21 36.15 -26.72
CA MET A 231 -14.01 34.73 -26.44
C MET A 231 -14.56 33.85 -27.57
N GLN A 232 -15.68 34.23 -28.18
CA GLN A 232 -16.25 33.54 -29.33
C GLN A 232 -15.35 33.66 -30.58
N ASP A 233 -14.85 34.86 -30.88
CA ASP A 233 -13.88 35.10 -31.96
C ASP A 233 -12.62 34.24 -31.80
N SER A 234 -12.03 34.24 -30.60
CA SER A 234 -10.88 33.39 -30.29
C SER A 234 -11.19 31.89 -30.37
N HIS A 235 -12.38 31.46 -29.94
CA HIS A 235 -12.81 30.06 -30.05
C HIS A 235 -12.94 29.61 -31.51
N ASP A 236 -13.57 30.42 -32.36
CA ASP A 236 -13.72 30.13 -33.79
C ASP A 236 -12.36 30.05 -34.49
N GLN A 237 -11.42 30.89 -34.08
CA GLN A 237 -10.05 30.84 -34.56
C GLN A 237 -9.31 29.56 -34.15
N VAL A 238 -9.46 29.12 -32.89
CA VAL A 238 -8.88 27.83 -32.42
C VAL A 238 -9.42 26.68 -33.25
N LYS A 239 -10.74 26.65 -33.50
CA LYS A 239 -11.39 25.63 -34.31
C LYS A 239 -10.88 25.62 -35.75
N ARG A 240 -10.76 26.80 -36.37
CA ARG A 240 -10.19 26.94 -37.72
C ARG A 240 -8.76 26.36 -37.80
N LEU A 241 -7.93 26.69 -36.81
CA LEU A 241 -6.55 26.22 -36.74
C LEU A 241 -6.48 24.70 -36.53
N PHE A 242 -7.34 24.15 -35.67
CA PHE A 242 -7.47 22.71 -35.48
C PHE A 242 -7.80 21.99 -36.80
N ASP A 243 -8.83 22.45 -37.50
CA ASP A 243 -9.27 21.85 -38.76
C ASP A 243 -8.18 21.95 -39.83
N ALA A 244 -7.45 23.08 -39.89
CA ALA A 244 -6.32 23.26 -40.79
C ALA A 244 -5.14 22.32 -40.47
N THR A 245 -4.71 22.24 -39.20
CA THR A 245 -3.63 21.33 -38.77
C THR A 245 -4.01 19.88 -39.06
N LYS A 246 -5.26 19.51 -38.77
CA LYS A 246 -5.79 18.17 -39.05
C LYS A 246 -5.75 17.87 -40.55
N ALA A 247 -6.23 18.79 -41.40
CA ALA A 247 -6.22 18.59 -42.85
C ALA A 247 -4.79 18.44 -43.41
N GLU A 248 -3.84 19.27 -42.98
CA GLU A 248 -2.43 19.16 -43.36
C GLU A 248 -1.83 17.81 -42.96
N TRP A 249 -2.13 17.35 -41.74
CA TRP A 249 -1.70 16.03 -41.28
C TRP A 249 -2.31 14.90 -42.10
N GLU A 250 -3.61 14.97 -42.40
CA GLU A 250 -4.31 13.95 -43.17
C GLU A 250 -3.77 13.85 -44.61
N ILE A 251 -3.34 14.97 -45.19
CA ILE A 251 -2.66 15.02 -46.49
C ILE A 251 -1.26 14.36 -46.41
N ALA A 252 -0.50 14.63 -45.35
CA ALA A 252 0.88 14.16 -45.22
C ALA A 252 1.01 12.71 -44.73
N TYR A 253 0.15 12.27 -43.80
CA TYR A 253 0.28 11.03 -43.04
C TYR A 253 -0.98 10.15 -43.04
N GLY A 254 -2.08 10.59 -43.67
CA GLY A 254 -3.34 9.86 -43.73
C GLY A 254 -4.29 10.14 -42.54
N PRO A 255 -5.44 9.43 -42.45
CA PRO A 255 -6.59 9.78 -41.61
C PRO A 255 -6.37 9.62 -40.09
N SER A 256 -5.18 9.21 -39.65
CA SER A 256 -4.86 8.94 -38.24
C SER A 256 -4.34 10.18 -37.51
N PHE A 257 -5.09 11.27 -37.55
CA PHE A 257 -4.74 12.47 -36.78
C PHE A 257 -5.04 12.26 -35.29
N ASN A 258 -4.02 12.41 -34.45
CA ASN A 258 -4.18 12.29 -33.01
C ASN A 258 -4.67 13.61 -32.40
N VAL A 259 -5.99 13.75 -32.31
CA VAL A 259 -6.67 14.91 -31.70
C VAL A 259 -6.17 15.18 -30.28
N SER A 260 -5.91 14.13 -29.48
CA SER A 260 -5.50 14.27 -28.08
C SER A 260 -4.09 14.81 -27.88
N ALA A 261 -3.25 14.75 -28.92
CA ALA A 261 -1.88 15.24 -28.88
C ALA A 261 -1.74 16.67 -29.42
N TRP A 262 -2.82 17.25 -29.97
CA TRP A 262 -2.80 18.59 -30.51
C TRP A 262 -2.96 19.61 -29.38
N ASP A 263 -1.90 20.38 -29.14
CA ASP A 263 -1.91 21.52 -28.22
C ASP A 263 -1.67 22.80 -29.03
N PRO A 264 -2.66 23.70 -29.16
CA PRO A 264 -2.52 24.92 -29.95
C PRO A 264 -1.41 25.85 -29.45
N ARG A 265 -0.93 25.69 -28.21
CA ARG A 265 0.20 26.47 -27.66
C ARG A 265 1.55 26.07 -28.26
N VAL A 266 1.66 24.85 -28.77
CA VAL A 266 2.92 24.26 -29.27
C VAL A 266 2.81 23.88 -30.74
N SER A 267 1.67 23.34 -31.14
CA SER A 267 1.42 22.80 -32.47
C SER A 267 1.15 23.87 -33.53
N VAL A 268 0.77 25.09 -33.14
CA VAL A 268 0.41 26.16 -34.07
C VAL A 268 1.49 27.27 -34.05
N PRO A 269 2.11 27.60 -35.19
CA PRO A 269 3.03 28.73 -35.28
C PRO A 269 2.35 30.06 -34.92
N THR A 270 3.06 30.94 -34.21
CA THR A 270 2.55 32.26 -33.78
C THR A 270 1.96 33.06 -34.95
N ASP A 271 2.60 33.03 -36.12
CA ASP A 271 2.19 33.76 -37.32
C ASP A 271 0.91 33.21 -37.98
N SER A 272 0.28 32.16 -37.44
CA SER A 272 -0.97 31.59 -37.93
C SER A 272 -2.21 32.14 -37.21
N TRP A 273 -2.02 32.79 -36.06
CA TRP A 273 -3.10 33.37 -35.25
C TRP A 273 -3.64 34.66 -35.89
N ARG A 274 -4.98 34.81 -35.89
CA ARG A 274 -5.73 35.89 -36.56
C ARG A 274 -6.98 36.29 -35.76
N ASP A 275 -7.08 35.87 -34.51
CA ASP A 275 -8.12 36.35 -33.60
C ASP A 275 -7.79 37.77 -33.13
N LYS A 276 -8.82 38.52 -32.76
CA LYS A 276 -8.68 39.96 -32.45
C LYS A 276 -7.71 40.26 -31.30
N VAL A 277 -7.53 39.31 -30.40
CA VAL A 277 -6.58 39.42 -29.27
C VAL A 277 -5.12 39.18 -29.66
N GLU A 278 -4.86 38.63 -30.85
CA GLU A 278 -3.49 38.52 -31.40
C GLU A 278 -2.97 39.87 -31.89
N GLU A 279 -3.85 40.72 -32.43
CA GLU A 279 -3.50 42.03 -32.98
C GLU A 279 -3.01 43.02 -31.91
N LEU A 280 -3.32 42.74 -30.63
CA LEU A 280 -2.91 43.55 -29.50
C LEU A 280 -1.45 43.31 -29.10
N ASP A 281 -0.66 44.39 -29.03
CA ASP A 281 0.67 44.37 -28.44
C ASP A 281 0.61 44.40 -26.90
N LEU A 282 0.48 43.19 -26.33
CA LEU A 282 0.43 43.00 -24.88
C LEU A 282 1.74 43.35 -24.17
N GLU A 283 2.89 43.32 -24.85
CA GLU A 283 4.16 43.68 -24.24
C GLU A 283 4.26 45.18 -24.01
N THR A 284 3.87 45.97 -25.00
CA THR A 284 3.79 47.42 -24.87
C THR A 284 2.74 47.81 -23.84
N PHE A 285 1.57 47.15 -23.85
CA PHE A 285 0.54 47.39 -22.83
C PHE A 285 1.06 47.05 -21.41
N ALA A 286 1.78 45.94 -21.24
CA ALA A 286 2.39 45.58 -19.96
C ALA A 286 3.42 46.62 -19.49
N LYS A 287 4.27 47.12 -20.40
CA LYS A 287 5.27 48.16 -20.11
C LYS A 287 4.59 49.46 -19.66
N MET A 288 3.47 49.84 -20.27
CA MET A 288 2.68 51.01 -19.84
C MET A 288 2.13 50.83 -18.41
N ILE A 289 1.60 49.65 -18.08
CA ILE A 289 1.12 49.34 -16.72
C ILE A 289 2.28 49.40 -15.71
N GLU A 290 3.45 48.87 -16.07
CA GLU A 290 4.65 48.91 -15.20
C GLU A 290 5.12 50.35 -14.96
N GLN A 291 5.16 51.18 -16.00
CA GLN A 291 5.50 52.60 -15.91
C GLN A 291 4.51 53.40 -15.06
N SER A 292 3.24 53.01 -15.04
CA SER A 292 2.21 53.62 -14.17
C SER A 292 2.33 53.23 -12.69
N GLY A 293 3.29 52.36 -12.33
CA GLY A 293 3.54 51.95 -10.94
C GLY A 293 2.66 50.81 -10.44
N LEU A 294 1.89 50.15 -11.31
CA LEU A 294 0.98 49.05 -10.95
C LEU A 294 1.66 47.66 -10.97
N GLY A 295 2.96 47.60 -11.26
CA GLY A 295 3.76 46.37 -11.26
C GLY A 295 3.82 45.65 -12.61
N LYS A 296 4.37 44.43 -12.62
CA LYS A 296 4.59 43.64 -13.84
C LYS A 296 3.40 42.73 -14.13
N TRP A 297 2.70 42.99 -15.23
CA TRP A 297 1.47 42.28 -15.60
C TRP A 297 1.56 41.39 -16.85
N LEU A 298 2.68 41.38 -17.57
CA LEU A 298 2.81 40.67 -18.85
C LEU A 298 2.33 39.21 -18.80
N SER A 299 2.74 38.45 -17.77
CA SER A 299 2.33 37.04 -17.60
C SER A 299 0.81 36.89 -17.44
N HIS A 300 0.16 37.82 -16.73
CA HIS A 300 -1.28 37.81 -16.53
C HIS A 300 -2.02 38.17 -17.83
N LEU A 301 -1.50 39.14 -18.60
CA LEU A 301 -2.10 39.52 -19.88
C LEU A 301 -2.01 38.37 -20.90
N ILE A 302 -0.87 37.67 -20.95
CA ILE A 302 -0.72 36.46 -21.76
C ILE A 302 -1.70 35.37 -21.29
N MET A 303 -1.88 35.21 -19.98
CA MET A 303 -2.86 34.28 -19.43
C MET A 303 -4.30 34.65 -19.82
N ILE A 304 -4.67 35.93 -19.82
CA ILE A 304 -5.98 36.40 -20.30
C ILE A 304 -6.18 36.01 -21.76
N LYS A 305 -5.21 36.29 -22.62
CA LYS A 305 -5.25 35.93 -24.05
C LYS A 305 -5.51 34.44 -24.25
N TRP A 306 -4.82 33.58 -23.49
CA TRP A 306 -5.02 32.13 -23.58
C TRP A 306 -6.34 31.65 -22.97
N GLU A 307 -6.81 32.26 -21.88
CA GLU A 307 -8.12 31.95 -21.29
C GLU A 307 -9.29 32.44 -22.16
N PHE A 308 -9.09 33.42 -23.03
CA PHE A 308 -10.09 33.78 -24.05
C PHE A 308 -10.18 32.71 -25.14
N ARG A 309 -9.03 32.16 -25.56
CA ARG A 309 -8.96 31.09 -26.57
C ARG A 309 -9.47 29.74 -26.06
N LEU A 310 -9.06 29.39 -24.85
CA LEU A 310 -9.26 28.07 -24.25
C LEU A 310 -9.73 28.23 -22.80
N PRO A 311 -10.97 28.69 -22.58
CA PRO A 311 -11.49 28.97 -21.23
C PRO A 311 -11.43 27.74 -20.34
N PHE A 312 -10.62 27.81 -19.28
CA PHE A 312 -10.47 26.75 -18.28
C PHE A 312 -10.30 25.35 -18.90
N GLU A 313 -9.46 25.26 -19.92
CA GLU A 313 -9.10 24.00 -20.55
C GLU A 313 -8.51 23.02 -19.53
N ASP A 314 -8.92 21.75 -19.64
CA ASP A 314 -8.41 20.67 -18.81
C ASP A 314 -6.98 20.33 -19.24
N PRO A 315 -5.97 20.52 -18.37
CA PRO A 315 -4.58 20.32 -18.74
C PRO A 315 -4.19 18.84 -18.71
N ARG A 316 -5.09 17.95 -18.28
CA ARG A 316 -4.84 16.52 -18.18
C ARG A 316 -4.85 15.89 -19.56
N LYS A 317 -3.92 14.97 -19.77
CA LYS A 317 -3.97 14.07 -20.91
C LYS A 317 -5.23 13.19 -20.82
N PRO A 318 -5.86 12.83 -21.95
CA PRO A 318 -6.92 11.84 -21.96
C PRO A 318 -6.48 10.52 -21.33
N MET A 319 -7.43 9.79 -20.77
CA MET A 319 -7.16 8.49 -20.17
C MET A 319 -6.69 7.51 -21.25
N GLU A 320 -5.45 7.06 -21.15
CA GLU A 320 -4.89 6.07 -22.06
C GLU A 320 -5.39 4.66 -21.68
N PRO A 321 -5.69 3.79 -22.67
CA PRO A 321 -6.01 2.40 -22.40
C PRO A 321 -4.82 1.70 -21.75
N LEU A 322 -5.09 0.64 -20.97
CA LEU A 322 -4.03 -0.16 -20.37
C LEU A 322 -3.12 -0.74 -21.47
N SER A 323 -1.81 -0.49 -21.37
CA SER A 323 -0.83 -1.17 -22.22
C SER A 323 -0.87 -2.67 -21.98
N GLY A 324 -0.51 -3.49 -22.97
CA GLY A 324 -0.47 -4.94 -22.78
C GLY A 324 0.47 -5.35 -21.65
N GLU A 325 1.53 -4.59 -21.39
CA GLU A 325 2.37 -4.78 -20.19
C GLU A 325 1.61 -4.57 -18.89
N ARG A 326 0.89 -3.44 -18.75
CA ARG A 326 0.15 -3.14 -17.52
C ARG A 326 -1.01 -4.11 -17.33
N LEU A 327 -1.67 -4.49 -18.42
CA LEU A 327 -2.72 -5.51 -18.41
C LEU A 327 -2.18 -6.89 -18.01
N PHE A 328 -1.05 -7.30 -18.60
CA PHE A 328 -0.39 -8.55 -18.27
C PHE A 328 -0.09 -8.64 -16.78
N ARG A 329 0.52 -7.59 -16.23
CA ARG A 329 0.82 -7.50 -14.79
C ARG A 329 -0.44 -7.52 -13.92
N LEU A 330 -1.51 -6.82 -14.33
CA LEU A 330 -2.76 -6.75 -13.57
C LEU A 330 -3.49 -8.11 -13.51
N LEU A 331 -3.46 -8.87 -14.59
CA LEU A 331 -4.14 -10.17 -14.68
C LEU A 331 -3.32 -11.33 -14.12
N THR A 332 -2.00 -11.33 -14.33
CA THR A 332 -1.13 -12.44 -13.91
C THR A 332 -0.44 -12.20 -12.57
N GLY A 333 -0.30 -10.93 -12.15
CA GLY A 333 0.54 -10.55 -11.02
C GLY A 333 2.05 -10.61 -11.31
N GLU A 334 2.45 -11.09 -12.48
CA GLU A 334 3.84 -11.26 -12.87
C GLU A 334 4.47 -9.92 -13.30
N THR A 335 5.77 -9.82 -13.07
CA THR A 335 6.61 -8.68 -13.44
C THR A 335 7.80 -9.15 -14.25
N ASP A 336 8.49 -8.24 -14.92
CA ASP A 336 9.72 -8.56 -15.65
C ASP A 336 10.87 -9.03 -14.75
N GLN A 337 10.71 -8.95 -13.43
CA GLN A 337 11.65 -9.56 -12.47
C GLN A 337 11.33 -11.03 -12.19
N SER A 338 10.05 -11.39 -12.19
CA SER A 338 9.58 -12.75 -11.89
C SER A 338 9.50 -13.61 -13.14
N LEU A 339 9.07 -13.03 -14.26
CA LEU A 339 8.89 -13.69 -15.55
C LEU A 339 9.55 -12.88 -16.67
N CYS A 340 10.70 -13.36 -17.16
CA CYS A 340 11.47 -12.72 -18.22
C CYS A 340 12.25 -13.74 -19.06
N PRO A 341 12.73 -13.38 -20.25
CA PRO A 341 13.58 -14.24 -21.06
C PRO A 341 14.78 -14.80 -20.27
N GLY A 342 15.07 -16.07 -20.45
CA GLY A 342 16.12 -16.81 -19.74
C GLY A 342 15.71 -17.38 -18.38
N LYS A 343 14.52 -17.03 -17.88
CA LYS A 343 14.01 -17.58 -16.62
C LYS A 343 13.56 -19.03 -16.80
N GLU A 344 13.96 -19.91 -15.90
CA GLU A 344 13.40 -21.27 -15.81
C GLU A 344 12.03 -21.22 -15.13
N VAL A 345 11.04 -21.84 -15.76
CA VAL A 345 9.66 -21.96 -15.28
C VAL A 345 9.20 -23.40 -15.39
N THR A 346 8.21 -23.77 -14.59
CA THR A 346 7.55 -25.08 -14.71
C THR A 346 6.11 -24.89 -15.12
N GLY A 347 5.58 -25.85 -15.90
CA GLY A 347 4.21 -25.77 -16.37
C GLY A 347 3.67 -27.13 -16.78
N LYS A 348 2.35 -27.25 -16.74
CA LYS A 348 1.64 -28.46 -17.14
C LYS A 348 1.31 -28.42 -18.62
N VAL A 349 1.64 -29.49 -19.35
CA VAL A 349 1.28 -29.64 -20.77
C VAL A 349 -0.24 -29.83 -20.85
N VAL A 350 -0.92 -28.92 -21.55
CA VAL A 350 -2.39 -28.95 -21.69
C VAL A 350 -2.79 -29.62 -22.98
N ARG A 351 -2.07 -29.35 -24.08
CA ARG A 351 -2.41 -29.88 -25.40
C ARG A 351 -1.17 -29.87 -26.31
N ASN A 352 -0.98 -30.97 -27.03
CA ASN A 352 -0.06 -31.04 -28.15
C ASN A 352 -0.80 -30.75 -29.46
N GLY A 353 -0.12 -30.10 -30.40
CA GLY A 353 -0.62 -29.87 -31.75
C GLY A 353 0.53 -29.81 -32.74
N ASP A 354 0.20 -29.67 -34.02
CA ASP A 354 1.14 -29.83 -35.14
C ASP A 354 2.31 -28.82 -35.11
N PHE A 355 2.12 -27.67 -34.48
CA PHE A 355 3.13 -26.60 -34.41
C PHE A 355 3.87 -26.53 -33.07
N GLY A 356 3.54 -27.42 -32.12
CA GLY A 356 4.13 -27.46 -30.79
C GLY A 356 3.12 -27.71 -29.67
N SER A 357 3.54 -27.46 -28.43
CA SER A 357 2.78 -27.82 -27.22
C SER A 357 2.32 -26.58 -26.46
N ARG A 358 1.04 -26.55 -26.10
CA ARG A 358 0.48 -25.57 -25.17
C ARG A 358 0.72 -26.02 -23.74
N ILE A 359 1.35 -25.15 -22.97
CA ILE A 359 1.70 -25.34 -21.58
C ILE A 359 0.94 -24.30 -20.76
N LYS A 360 0.55 -24.66 -19.55
CA LYS A 360 -0.01 -23.73 -18.58
C LYS A 360 0.95 -23.60 -17.41
N LEU A 361 1.46 -22.39 -17.21
CA LEU A 361 2.39 -22.08 -16.13
C LEU A 361 1.66 -21.95 -14.79
N GLU A 362 2.43 -21.88 -13.70
CA GLU A 362 1.93 -21.38 -12.41
C GLU A 362 1.31 -19.98 -12.59
N GLY A 363 0.19 -19.70 -11.91
CA GLY A 363 -0.59 -18.48 -12.15
C GLY A 363 -1.53 -18.54 -13.37
N GLU A 364 -1.74 -19.73 -13.95
CA GLU A 364 -2.68 -19.99 -15.04
C GLU A 364 -2.33 -19.30 -16.37
N ILE A 365 -1.07 -18.85 -16.52
CA ILE A 365 -0.59 -18.12 -17.69
C ILE A 365 -0.45 -19.08 -18.87
N PRO A 366 -1.09 -18.79 -20.02
CA PRO A 366 -0.90 -19.55 -21.25
C PRO A 366 0.54 -19.44 -21.75
N ALA A 367 1.14 -20.58 -22.06
CA ALA A 367 2.46 -20.65 -22.65
C ALA A 367 2.50 -21.63 -23.82
N PHE A 368 3.49 -21.46 -24.69
CA PHE A 368 3.63 -22.24 -25.90
C PHE A 368 5.10 -22.62 -26.12
N VAL A 369 5.36 -23.90 -26.36
CA VAL A 369 6.66 -24.38 -26.85
C VAL A 369 6.50 -24.70 -28.33
N PRO A 370 7.09 -23.91 -29.24
CA PRO A 370 7.13 -24.25 -30.65
C PRO A 370 7.78 -25.61 -30.89
N LEU A 371 7.37 -26.34 -31.93
CA LEU A 371 7.89 -27.69 -32.24
C LEU A 371 9.43 -27.73 -32.27
N ARG A 372 10.06 -26.73 -32.91
CA ARG A 372 11.52 -26.53 -32.99
C ARG A 372 12.24 -26.28 -31.65
N ASN A 373 11.50 -26.01 -30.59
CA ASN A 373 12.00 -25.70 -29.25
C ASN A 373 11.73 -26.83 -28.25
N LEU A 374 11.16 -27.97 -28.69
CA LEU A 374 10.90 -29.12 -27.81
C LEU A 374 12.17 -29.93 -27.50
N SER A 375 13.13 -29.97 -28.43
CA SER A 375 14.40 -30.70 -28.32
C SER A 375 15.48 -29.99 -29.12
N ASP A 376 16.75 -30.26 -28.81
CA ASP A 376 17.88 -29.82 -29.64
C ASP A 376 17.95 -30.61 -30.97
N GLU A 377 17.33 -31.79 -31.02
CA GLU A 377 17.20 -32.62 -32.22
C GLU A 377 15.95 -32.24 -33.02
N ASN A 378 15.87 -32.72 -34.28
CA ASN A 378 14.69 -32.48 -35.11
C ASN A 378 13.46 -33.20 -34.54
N VAL A 379 12.36 -32.47 -34.36
CA VAL A 379 11.11 -32.98 -33.79
C VAL A 379 10.03 -32.98 -34.86
N GLU A 380 9.49 -34.15 -35.18
CA GLU A 380 8.39 -34.31 -36.14
C GLU A 380 7.01 -34.16 -35.47
N SER A 381 6.86 -34.68 -34.25
CA SER A 381 5.63 -34.61 -33.47
C SER A 381 5.92 -34.24 -32.02
N ALA A 382 5.05 -33.41 -31.44
CA ALA A 382 5.15 -33.00 -30.04
C ALA A 382 4.84 -34.15 -29.06
N ASP A 383 4.00 -35.10 -29.47
CA ASP A 383 3.58 -36.23 -28.64
C ASP A 383 4.73 -37.19 -28.30
N ASP A 384 5.80 -37.19 -29.10
CA ASP A 384 6.97 -38.05 -28.89
C ASP A 384 7.86 -37.57 -27.73
N PHE A 385 7.79 -36.27 -27.39
CA PHE A 385 8.67 -35.65 -26.38
C PHE A 385 7.95 -35.26 -25.10
N VAL A 386 6.70 -34.80 -25.22
CA VAL A 386 5.95 -34.30 -24.07
C VAL A 386 4.56 -34.90 -24.01
N THR A 387 4.22 -35.55 -22.90
CA THR A 387 2.89 -36.14 -22.71
C THR A 387 1.92 -35.11 -22.15
N VAL A 388 0.70 -35.04 -22.71
CA VAL A 388 -0.37 -34.20 -22.17
C VAL A 388 -0.65 -34.56 -20.70
N GLY A 389 -0.70 -33.54 -19.85
CA GLY A 389 -0.90 -33.66 -18.41
C GLY A 389 0.38 -33.75 -17.59
N SER A 390 1.54 -33.98 -18.22
CA SER A 390 2.85 -33.94 -17.55
C SER A 390 3.27 -32.53 -17.18
N VAL A 391 4.12 -32.39 -16.16
CA VAL A 391 4.76 -31.12 -15.80
C VAL A 391 6.16 -31.12 -16.38
N VAL A 392 6.50 -30.06 -17.11
CA VAL A 392 7.80 -29.87 -17.74
C VAL A 392 8.45 -28.59 -17.22
N THR A 393 9.78 -28.61 -17.11
CA THR A 393 10.60 -27.43 -16.82
C THR A 393 11.11 -26.87 -18.13
N ALA A 394 10.84 -25.60 -18.42
CA ALA A 394 11.24 -24.93 -19.65
C ALA A 394 11.88 -23.57 -19.35
N VAL A 395 12.66 -23.05 -20.30
CA VAL A 395 13.21 -21.69 -20.25
C VAL A 395 12.28 -20.75 -21.02
N VAL A 396 11.97 -19.59 -20.43
CA VAL A 396 11.23 -18.52 -21.11
C VAL A 396 12.10 -17.94 -22.22
N THR A 397 11.61 -17.94 -23.45
CA THR A 397 12.32 -17.30 -24.57
C THR A 397 11.82 -15.89 -24.81
N GLU A 398 10.50 -15.68 -24.72
CA GLU A 398 9.86 -14.40 -24.99
C GLU A 398 8.56 -14.28 -24.18
N VAL A 399 8.26 -13.08 -23.67
CA VAL A 399 7.00 -12.78 -22.98
C VAL A 399 6.18 -11.83 -23.84
N LYS A 400 5.15 -12.35 -24.52
CA LYS A 400 4.28 -11.57 -25.41
C LYS A 400 3.12 -10.97 -24.61
N LYS A 401 3.42 -9.86 -23.92
CA LYS A 401 2.48 -9.21 -22.98
C LYS A 401 1.16 -8.80 -23.64
N ASP A 402 1.18 -8.30 -24.87
CA ASP A 402 -0.03 -7.92 -25.63
C ASP A 402 -0.94 -9.11 -25.99
N HIS A 403 -0.36 -10.32 -26.06
CA HIS A 403 -1.09 -11.55 -26.40
C HIS A 403 -1.39 -12.42 -25.18
N MET A 404 -1.01 -11.98 -23.97
CA MET A 404 -1.16 -12.75 -22.73
C MET A 404 -0.55 -14.17 -22.82
N CYS A 405 0.57 -14.30 -23.54
CA CYS A 405 1.19 -15.58 -23.84
C CYS A 405 2.70 -15.54 -23.65
N VAL A 406 3.29 -16.67 -23.26
CA VAL A 406 4.73 -16.82 -23.05
C VAL A 406 5.27 -17.89 -24.00
N ASP A 407 6.32 -17.58 -24.75
CA ASP A 407 7.02 -18.59 -25.54
C ASP A 407 8.11 -19.23 -24.67
N LEU A 408 8.21 -20.56 -24.77
CA LEU A 408 9.09 -21.40 -23.96
C LEU A 408 10.00 -22.26 -24.84
N SER A 409 11.09 -22.76 -24.24
CA SER A 409 12.00 -23.72 -24.84
C SER A 409 12.42 -24.82 -23.87
N LEU A 410 12.42 -26.05 -24.37
CA LEU A 410 12.91 -27.25 -23.71
C LEU A 410 14.32 -27.66 -24.21
N ARG A 411 14.90 -26.90 -25.14
CA ARG A 411 16.23 -27.13 -25.71
C ARG A 411 17.33 -26.99 -24.68
N MET A 412 18.23 -27.97 -24.61
CA MET A 412 19.34 -27.94 -23.65
C MET A 412 20.31 -26.80 -23.98
N GLU A 413 20.43 -26.39 -25.24
CA GLU A 413 21.19 -25.20 -25.63
C GLU A 413 20.66 -23.93 -24.96
N ASP A 414 19.34 -23.75 -24.87
CA ASP A 414 18.74 -22.59 -24.20
C ASP A 414 18.90 -22.65 -22.67
N PHE A 415 18.91 -23.86 -22.09
CA PHE A 415 19.29 -24.05 -20.69
C PHE A 415 20.76 -23.70 -20.40
N ARG A 416 21.65 -23.87 -21.39
CA ARG A 416 23.08 -23.53 -21.23
C ARG A 416 23.39 -22.05 -21.45
N LYS A 417 22.48 -21.28 -22.06
CA LYS A 417 22.67 -19.83 -22.24
C LYS A 417 22.81 -19.12 -20.89
N LEU A 418 23.82 -18.26 -20.81
CA LEU A 418 24.03 -17.37 -19.66
C LEU A 418 22.85 -16.39 -19.53
N PRO A 419 22.40 -16.04 -18.32
CA PRO A 419 21.37 -15.03 -18.11
C PRO A 419 21.62 -13.70 -18.84
N SER A 420 22.88 -13.26 -18.94
CA SER A 420 23.31 -12.05 -19.67
C SER A 420 23.19 -12.15 -21.19
N ALA A 421 23.07 -13.37 -21.75
CA ALA A 421 22.85 -13.57 -23.19
C ALA A 421 21.38 -13.37 -23.60
N TRP A 422 20.47 -13.33 -22.63
CA TRP A 422 19.06 -13.04 -22.86
C TRP A 422 18.82 -11.53 -22.87
N GLU A 423 17.86 -11.09 -23.67
CA GLU A 423 17.48 -9.68 -23.72
C GLU A 423 16.91 -9.24 -22.37
N ARG A 424 17.52 -8.21 -21.78
CA ARG A 424 17.03 -7.62 -20.54
C ARG A 424 15.80 -6.77 -20.84
N PRO A 425 14.65 -7.03 -20.19
CA PRO A 425 13.46 -6.21 -20.40
C PRO A 425 13.70 -4.72 -20.10
N GLN A 426 13.19 -3.84 -20.96
CA GLN A 426 13.36 -2.39 -20.83
C GLN A 426 12.68 -1.80 -19.59
N SER A 427 11.67 -2.49 -19.04
CA SER A 427 10.96 -2.05 -17.83
C SER A 427 11.81 -2.15 -16.56
N LEU A 428 12.89 -2.96 -16.60
CA LEU A 428 13.80 -3.08 -15.47
C LEU A 428 14.64 -1.80 -15.36
N PRO A 429 14.92 -1.31 -14.14
CA PRO A 429 15.77 -0.13 -13.95
C PRO A 429 17.09 -0.29 -14.71
N ALA A 430 17.52 0.80 -15.35
CA ALA A 430 18.85 0.86 -15.94
C ALA A 430 19.91 0.55 -14.87
N LEU A 431 20.96 -0.17 -15.28
CA LEU A 431 22.11 -0.39 -14.40
C LEU A 431 22.78 0.97 -14.17
N ASP A 432 22.98 1.34 -12.90
CA ASP A 432 23.64 2.60 -12.57
C ASP A 432 25.14 2.56 -12.93
N MET A 433 25.80 3.73 -12.89
CA MET A 433 27.23 3.84 -13.19
C MET A 433 28.16 3.13 -12.20
N ASN A 434 27.68 2.88 -10.98
CA ASN A 434 28.40 2.21 -9.90
C ASN A 434 28.12 0.69 -9.86
N PHE A 435 27.36 0.16 -10.82
CA PHE A 435 27.03 -1.25 -10.87
C PHE A 435 28.30 -2.08 -11.09
N ASP A 436 28.66 -2.91 -10.10
CA ASP A 436 29.84 -3.76 -10.15
C ASP A 436 29.64 -4.92 -11.13
N ARG A 437 29.93 -4.65 -12.40
CA ARG A 437 29.89 -5.63 -13.50
C ARG A 437 30.79 -6.83 -13.23
N ALA A 438 31.91 -6.65 -12.54
CA ALA A 438 32.86 -7.71 -12.25
C ALA A 438 32.33 -8.66 -11.16
N ALA A 439 31.68 -8.13 -10.12
CA ALA A 439 30.95 -8.95 -9.16
C ALA A 439 29.77 -9.67 -9.82
N ALA A 440 29.00 -8.99 -10.67
CA ALA A 440 27.87 -9.59 -11.39
C ALA A 440 28.31 -10.76 -12.28
N MET A 441 29.36 -10.61 -13.10
CA MET A 441 29.91 -11.69 -13.94
C MET A 441 30.45 -12.86 -13.12
N ARG A 442 31.06 -12.61 -11.95
CA ARG A 442 31.52 -13.68 -11.04
C ARG A 442 30.35 -14.50 -10.49
N ILE A 443 29.29 -13.83 -10.02
CA ILE A 443 28.06 -14.48 -9.54
C ILE A 443 27.40 -15.27 -10.66
N GLU A 444 27.36 -14.71 -11.87
CA GLU A 444 26.77 -15.37 -13.03
C GLU A 444 27.53 -16.64 -13.43
N LYS A 445 28.86 -16.57 -13.50
CA LYS A 445 29.71 -17.74 -13.75
C LYS A 445 29.50 -18.83 -12.70
N GLU A 446 29.49 -18.45 -11.41
CA GLU A 446 29.25 -19.40 -10.32
C GLU A 446 27.86 -20.09 -10.43
N LYS A 447 26.82 -19.34 -10.81
CA LYS A 447 25.48 -19.90 -11.06
C LYS A 447 25.47 -20.82 -12.28
N SER A 448 26.16 -20.46 -13.35
CA SER A 448 26.31 -21.29 -14.56
C SER A 448 26.97 -22.63 -14.24
N ASP A 449 28.11 -22.60 -13.54
CA ASP A 449 28.85 -23.81 -13.15
C ASP A 449 28.00 -24.72 -12.24
N LYS A 450 27.17 -24.14 -11.37
CA LYS A 450 26.21 -24.90 -10.53
C LYS A 450 25.10 -25.54 -11.37
N ARG A 451 24.58 -24.81 -12.36
CA ARG A 451 23.52 -25.30 -13.27
C ARG A 451 24.02 -26.45 -14.13
N GLU A 452 25.22 -26.34 -14.69
CA GLU A 452 25.86 -27.39 -15.48
C GLU A 452 26.05 -28.68 -14.65
N LYS A 453 26.62 -28.57 -13.45
CA LYS A 453 26.74 -29.71 -12.52
C LYS A 453 25.39 -30.32 -12.15
N HIS A 454 24.34 -29.51 -12.02
CA HIS A 454 22.99 -30.02 -11.74
C HIS A 454 22.44 -30.81 -12.93
N LEU A 455 22.56 -30.28 -14.15
CA LEU A 455 22.14 -30.96 -15.38
C LEU A 455 22.91 -32.27 -15.60
N GLU A 456 24.23 -32.27 -15.39
CA GLU A 456 25.05 -33.48 -15.45
C GLU A 456 24.60 -34.53 -14.42
N SER A 457 24.29 -34.10 -13.19
CA SER A 457 23.81 -35.01 -12.14
C SER A 457 22.45 -35.65 -12.47
N LEU A 458 21.58 -34.94 -13.19
CA LEU A 458 20.29 -35.47 -13.67
C LEU A 458 20.50 -36.48 -14.80
N GLN A 459 21.41 -36.21 -15.74
CA GLN A 459 21.73 -37.12 -16.85
C GLN A 459 22.41 -38.42 -16.38
N LEU A 460 23.25 -38.36 -15.35
CA LEU A 460 23.94 -39.54 -14.80
C LEU A 460 22.96 -40.53 -14.14
N SER A 461 21.86 -40.03 -13.56
CA SER A 461 20.78 -40.82 -12.95
C SER A 461 19.94 -41.57 -14.00
N THR A 462 19.76 -41.00 -15.20
CA THR A 462 19.00 -41.63 -16.29
C THR A 462 19.82 -42.72 -16.97
N ARG A 463 21.15 -42.55 -17.05
CA ARG A 463 22.08 -43.50 -17.68
C ARG A 463 22.38 -44.74 -16.82
N THR A 464 22.18 -44.67 -15.51
CA THR A 464 22.39 -45.80 -14.58
C THR A 464 21.16 -46.71 -14.40
N LYS A 465 20.05 -46.44 -15.09
CA LYS A 465 18.84 -47.29 -15.05
C LYS A 465 18.60 -48.14 -16.29
N ILE A 466 19.46 -48.05 -17.31
CA ILE A 466 19.35 -48.85 -18.54
C ILE A 466 20.74 -49.44 -18.83
N GLY A 467 20.97 -50.66 -18.37
CA GLY A 467 22.14 -51.48 -18.72
C GLY A 467 22.95 -51.96 -17.51
N ASP A 468 23.15 -53.27 -17.49
CA ASP A 468 24.11 -54.05 -16.67
C ASP A 468 23.72 -54.42 -15.23
N ASP A 469 22.72 -55.30 -15.12
CA ASP A 469 22.67 -56.31 -14.05
C ASP A 469 23.33 -57.61 -14.57
N ASP A 470 24.65 -57.76 -14.41
CA ASP A 470 25.27 -59.08 -14.22
C ASP A 470 26.74 -58.99 -13.74
N GLN A 471 26.99 -59.61 -12.59
CA GLN A 471 28.24 -60.19 -12.07
C GLN A 471 29.34 -59.34 -11.36
N LYS A 472 29.47 -59.71 -10.07
CA LYS A 472 30.67 -60.02 -9.27
C LYS A 472 31.47 -58.90 -8.58
N ASP A 473 31.30 -58.89 -7.25
CA ASP A 473 32.30 -58.85 -6.17
C ASP A 473 33.77 -58.60 -6.53
N ALA A 474 34.36 -57.54 -5.94
CA ALA A 474 35.37 -57.61 -4.87
C ALA A 474 36.20 -56.31 -4.76
N ASP A 475 36.55 -55.98 -3.51
CA ASP A 475 37.67 -55.14 -3.07
C ASP A 475 37.42 -53.65 -2.69
N GLY A 476 37.62 -53.38 -1.39
CA GLY A 476 38.71 -52.47 -0.99
C GLY A 476 38.47 -50.95 -1.01
N SER A 477 37.84 -50.45 0.05
CA SER A 477 38.18 -49.17 0.73
C SER A 477 38.21 -47.85 -0.07
N GLN A 478 37.11 -47.08 0.00
CA GLN A 478 37.14 -45.64 0.32
C GLN A 478 35.87 -45.28 1.11
N PRO A 479 35.93 -44.44 2.16
CA PRO A 479 34.73 -44.01 2.86
C PRO A 479 33.99 -43.01 1.98
N ARG A 480 33.06 -43.50 1.15
CA ARG A 480 32.02 -42.64 0.57
C ARG A 480 31.26 -42.04 1.73
N ARG A 481 31.47 -40.74 1.99
CA ARG A 481 30.57 -39.92 2.81
C ARG A 481 29.17 -40.14 2.25
N ARG A 482 28.36 -40.95 2.95
CA ARG A 482 26.93 -41.04 2.72
C ARG A 482 26.39 -39.63 2.87
N THR A 483 26.13 -38.94 1.76
CA THR A 483 25.22 -37.81 1.78
C THR A 483 23.89 -38.40 2.24
N GLY A 484 23.53 -38.14 3.50
CA GLY A 484 22.33 -38.66 4.11
C GLY A 484 21.15 -38.37 3.19
N ARG A 485 20.58 -39.43 2.62
CA ARG A 485 19.33 -39.35 1.89
C ARG A 485 18.29 -38.95 2.93
N VAL A 486 17.96 -37.66 3.00
CA VAL A 486 16.92 -37.17 3.92
C VAL A 486 15.63 -37.89 3.55
N THR A 487 15.21 -38.83 4.38
CA THR A 487 13.97 -39.59 4.19
C THR A 487 12.81 -38.62 4.29
N ARG A 488 12.08 -38.42 3.18
CA ARG A 488 10.84 -37.63 3.17
C ARG A 488 9.86 -38.26 4.16
N ARG A 489 9.27 -37.43 5.03
CA ARG A 489 8.32 -37.85 6.06
C ARG A 489 6.89 -37.57 5.66
N ALA A 490 6.00 -38.51 5.94
CA ALA A 490 4.57 -38.34 5.76
C ALA A 490 4.00 -37.56 6.95
N CYS A 491 4.20 -36.24 6.96
CA CYS A 491 3.64 -35.33 7.96
C CYS A 491 2.95 -34.15 7.29
N ALA A 492 1.64 -34.02 7.53
CA ALA A 492 0.83 -32.90 7.06
C ALA A 492 0.61 -31.90 8.21
N HIS A 493 1.70 -31.32 8.72
CA HIS A 493 1.63 -30.27 9.74
C HIS A 493 2.04 -28.91 9.13
N PRO A 494 1.32 -27.81 9.40
CA PRO A 494 1.60 -26.51 8.81
C PRO A 494 3.01 -25.96 9.10
N ALA A 495 3.55 -26.27 10.29
CA ALA A 495 4.92 -25.92 10.69
C ALA A 495 5.99 -26.94 10.23
N PHE A 496 5.64 -28.01 9.51
CA PHE A 496 6.60 -29.04 9.07
C PHE A 496 6.92 -28.93 7.57
N ARG A 497 8.17 -29.20 7.20
CA ARG A 497 8.67 -29.16 5.82
C ARG A 497 9.64 -30.31 5.55
N ASN A 498 9.42 -31.02 4.45
CA ASN A 498 10.39 -31.99 3.91
C ASN A 498 11.46 -31.29 3.07
N ALA A 499 12.25 -30.44 3.72
CA ALA A 499 13.18 -29.53 3.06
C ALA A 499 14.55 -29.52 3.74
N LYS A 500 15.57 -29.00 3.04
CA LYS A 500 16.94 -28.88 3.56
C LYS A 500 17.09 -27.67 4.49
N ASN A 501 18.18 -27.65 5.27
CA ASN A 501 18.51 -26.55 6.19
C ASN A 501 18.41 -25.16 5.51
N ASP A 502 19.00 -25.03 4.32
CA ASP A 502 19.04 -23.77 3.57
C ASP A 502 17.66 -23.32 3.07
N GLU A 503 16.79 -24.26 2.70
CA GLU A 503 15.44 -23.97 2.22
C GLU A 503 14.55 -23.43 3.36
N ILE A 504 14.63 -24.03 4.55
CA ILE A 504 13.91 -23.53 5.75
C ILE A 504 14.44 -22.16 6.17
N ASN A 505 15.77 -21.99 6.20
CA ASN A 505 16.37 -20.71 6.57
C ASN A 505 16.02 -19.61 5.56
N LYS A 506 15.91 -19.96 4.28
CA LYS A 506 15.46 -19.05 3.23
C LYS A 506 13.99 -18.68 3.41
N GLU A 507 13.08 -19.64 3.65
CA GLU A 507 11.66 -19.38 3.92
C GLU A 507 11.48 -18.42 5.11
N LEU A 508 12.21 -18.65 6.20
CA LEU A 508 12.18 -17.76 7.37
C LEU A 508 12.75 -16.36 7.05
N ARG A 509 13.86 -16.27 6.30
CA ARG A 509 14.48 -14.98 5.93
C ARG A 509 13.62 -14.17 4.97
N ASP A 510 13.05 -14.81 3.95
CA ASP A 510 12.22 -14.18 2.93
C ASP A 510 10.92 -13.60 3.53
N GLY A 511 10.40 -14.21 4.60
CA GLY A 511 9.25 -13.70 5.34
C GLY A 511 9.56 -12.50 6.27
N GLY A 512 10.82 -12.09 6.38
CA GLY A 512 11.23 -10.86 7.05
C GLY A 512 10.77 -10.74 8.51
N GLU A 513 10.35 -9.54 8.92
CA GLU A 513 9.85 -9.28 10.29
C GLU A 513 8.58 -10.08 10.62
N GLY A 514 7.80 -10.49 9.62
CA GLY A 514 6.55 -11.23 9.80
C GLY A 514 6.75 -12.66 10.31
N MET A 515 7.96 -13.23 10.16
CA MET A 515 8.31 -14.56 10.63
C MET A 515 9.06 -14.55 11.97
N VAL A 516 9.27 -13.39 12.59
CA VAL A 516 9.91 -13.30 13.91
C VAL A 516 9.01 -13.93 14.97
N GLY A 517 9.57 -14.88 15.71
CA GLY A 517 8.87 -15.72 16.68
C GLY A 517 8.29 -17.00 16.08
N GLU A 518 8.25 -17.15 14.75
CA GLU A 518 7.77 -18.38 14.11
C GLU A 518 8.83 -19.49 14.17
N ALA A 519 8.36 -20.74 14.22
CA ALA A 519 9.20 -21.93 14.23
C ALA A 519 8.77 -22.95 13.17
N LEU A 520 9.73 -23.44 12.40
CA LEU A 520 9.53 -24.46 11.37
C LEU A 520 10.34 -25.72 11.67
N LEU A 521 9.75 -26.90 11.48
CA LEU A 521 10.38 -28.19 11.69
C LEU A 521 10.71 -28.86 10.37
N ARG A 522 11.83 -29.60 10.35
CA ARG A 522 12.21 -30.51 9.27
C ARG A 522 12.84 -31.79 9.82
N PRO A 523 12.93 -32.87 9.03
CA PRO A 523 13.77 -34.01 9.38
C PRO A 523 15.24 -33.57 9.59
N SER A 524 15.89 -34.12 10.62
CA SER A 524 17.31 -33.90 10.84
C SER A 524 18.13 -34.53 9.71
N SER A 525 19.25 -33.89 9.36
CA SER A 525 20.23 -34.42 8.41
C SER A 525 21.17 -35.42 9.05
N ASP A 526 21.24 -35.42 10.38
CA ASP A 526 22.30 -36.06 11.14
C ASP A 526 21.88 -37.44 11.65
N GLN A 527 20.58 -37.61 11.95
CA GLN A 527 19.99 -38.85 12.47
C GLN A 527 18.55 -39.02 12.00
N ASN A 528 18.12 -40.27 11.80
CA ASN A 528 16.76 -40.61 11.36
C ASN A 528 15.70 -40.41 12.44
N ASP A 529 16.09 -40.34 13.71
CA ASP A 529 15.21 -40.22 14.88
C ASP A 529 15.37 -38.86 15.56
N ALA A 530 15.54 -37.83 14.73
CA ALA A 530 15.61 -36.46 15.19
C ALA A 530 15.00 -35.51 14.16
N LEU A 531 14.38 -34.44 14.67
CA LEU A 531 13.95 -33.28 13.91
C LEU A 531 14.86 -32.08 14.21
N ALA A 532 14.94 -31.17 13.25
CA ALA A 532 15.54 -29.86 13.45
C ALA A 532 14.43 -28.80 13.44
N LEU A 533 14.26 -28.10 14.57
CA LEU A 533 13.33 -26.99 14.74
C LEU A 533 14.09 -25.67 14.54
N HIS A 534 13.73 -24.93 13.52
CA HIS A 534 14.29 -23.62 13.20
C HIS A 534 13.38 -22.53 13.75
N TRP A 535 13.88 -21.76 14.71
CA TRP A 535 13.14 -20.67 15.36
C TRP A 535 13.79 -19.33 15.04
N MET A 536 13.01 -18.37 14.55
CA MET A 536 13.51 -17.06 14.11
C MET A 536 13.36 -16.01 15.22
N LEU A 537 14.47 -15.48 15.71
CA LEU A 537 14.48 -14.52 16.82
C LEU A 537 14.45 -13.06 16.35
N LYS A 538 15.10 -12.79 15.23
CA LYS A 538 15.10 -11.50 14.52
C LYS A 538 15.37 -11.76 13.04
N PRO A 539 15.09 -10.80 12.14
CA PRO A 539 15.45 -10.92 10.72
C PRO A 539 16.89 -11.41 10.54
N GLY A 540 17.06 -12.57 9.91
CA GLY A 540 18.37 -13.19 9.66
C GLY A 540 19.00 -13.99 10.82
N CYS A 541 18.46 -13.92 12.04
CA CYS A 541 18.94 -14.69 13.21
C CYS A 541 18.01 -15.86 13.52
N ILE A 542 18.46 -17.06 13.19
CA ILE A 542 17.70 -18.30 13.32
C ILE A 542 18.45 -19.24 14.26
N LYS A 543 17.77 -19.72 15.30
CA LYS A 543 18.28 -20.77 16.19
C LYS A 543 17.73 -22.12 15.75
N ILE A 544 18.63 -23.07 15.53
CA ILE A 544 18.25 -24.46 15.23
C ILE A 544 18.31 -25.24 16.54
N ILE A 545 17.18 -25.83 16.92
CA ILE A 545 17.00 -26.63 18.12
C ILE A 545 16.79 -28.08 17.68
N ARG A 546 17.60 -28.98 18.23
CA ARG A 546 17.45 -30.41 17.98
C ARG A 546 16.31 -30.96 18.82
N VAL A 547 15.44 -31.75 18.19
CA VAL A 547 14.34 -32.46 18.83
C VAL A 547 14.55 -33.95 18.58
N GLU A 548 14.62 -34.74 19.63
CA GLU A 548 14.77 -36.20 19.53
C GLU A 548 13.38 -36.84 19.38
N GLU A 549 13.27 -37.88 18.56
CA GLU A 549 12.01 -38.58 18.30
C GLU A 549 12.07 -39.99 18.92
N GLU A 550 11.03 -40.36 19.66
CA GLU A 550 10.84 -41.70 20.22
C GLU A 550 9.45 -42.24 19.84
N ASP A 551 9.25 -43.56 20.03
CA ASP A 551 8.00 -44.27 19.74
C ASP A 551 7.50 -44.06 18.30
N LYS A 552 8.32 -44.52 17.35
CA LYS A 552 8.14 -44.31 15.91
C LYS A 552 7.77 -45.62 15.21
N ASP A 553 6.68 -45.60 14.45
CA ASP A 553 6.19 -46.80 13.73
C ASP A 553 7.08 -47.16 12.53
N THR A 554 7.48 -46.17 11.73
CA THR A 554 8.32 -46.35 10.55
C THR A 554 9.30 -45.20 10.36
N ASP A 555 10.39 -45.43 9.63
CA ASP A 555 11.33 -44.36 9.27
C ASP A 555 10.75 -43.20 8.44
N ALA A 556 9.53 -43.37 7.91
CA ALA A 556 8.81 -42.35 7.17
C ALA A 556 7.81 -41.56 8.02
N SER A 557 7.48 -42.00 9.24
CA SER A 557 6.61 -41.29 10.19
C SER A 557 7.42 -40.40 11.14
N ILE A 558 6.72 -39.47 11.79
CA ILE A 558 7.22 -38.71 12.94
C ILE A 558 6.98 -39.55 14.20
N GLY A 559 7.87 -39.47 15.18
CA GLY A 559 7.71 -40.18 16.46
C GLY A 559 6.51 -39.66 17.26
N ASN A 560 5.87 -40.55 18.04
CA ASN A 560 4.75 -40.18 18.91
C ASN A 560 5.22 -39.38 20.15
N VAL A 561 6.51 -39.44 20.48
CA VAL A 561 7.13 -38.68 21.57
C VAL A 561 8.27 -37.84 21.01
N LEU A 562 8.19 -36.52 21.21
CA LEU A 562 9.22 -35.55 20.83
C LEU A 562 9.92 -35.05 22.09
N LYS A 563 11.26 -35.10 22.15
CA LYS A 563 12.03 -34.68 23.31
C LYS A 563 12.95 -33.50 23.01
N ILE A 564 12.94 -32.52 23.90
CA ILE A 564 13.95 -31.46 23.94
C ILE A 564 14.56 -31.47 25.34
N LYS A 565 15.86 -31.82 25.42
CA LYS A 565 16.57 -31.99 26.69
C LYS A 565 15.83 -32.98 27.62
N ASN A 566 15.26 -32.51 28.73
CA ASN A 566 14.58 -33.34 29.73
C ASN A 566 13.05 -33.29 29.62
N GLU A 567 12.50 -32.55 28.65
CA GLU A 567 11.05 -32.43 28.45
C GLU A 567 10.59 -33.25 27.26
N SER A 568 9.40 -33.86 27.39
CA SER A 568 8.76 -34.69 26.36
C SER A 568 7.42 -34.06 25.95
N TYR A 569 7.12 -34.10 24.66
CA TYR A 569 5.93 -33.54 24.03
C TYR A 569 5.27 -34.61 23.15
N GLY A 570 3.95 -34.75 23.21
CA GLY A 570 3.20 -35.77 22.46
C GLY A 570 2.84 -35.38 21.02
N SER A 571 3.04 -34.11 20.63
CA SER A 571 2.73 -33.62 19.29
C SER A 571 3.53 -32.36 18.95
N ILE A 572 3.56 -32.01 17.65
CA ILE A 572 4.17 -30.76 17.19
C ILE A 572 3.44 -29.55 17.77
N ASP A 573 2.11 -29.56 17.84
CA ASP A 573 1.33 -28.46 18.42
C ASP A 573 1.62 -28.27 19.92
N GLU A 574 1.75 -29.36 20.67
CA GLU A 574 2.15 -29.30 22.09
C GLU A 574 3.57 -28.73 22.24
N LEU A 575 4.50 -29.15 21.39
CA LEU A 575 5.87 -28.63 21.38
C LEU A 575 5.89 -27.13 21.07
N LEU A 576 5.18 -26.68 20.04
CA LEU A 576 5.10 -25.26 19.68
C LEU A 576 4.42 -24.45 20.79
N GLY A 577 3.36 -24.97 21.39
CA GLY A 577 2.61 -24.29 22.45
C GLY A 577 3.34 -24.22 23.80
N ARG A 578 4.05 -25.29 24.21
CA ARG A 578 4.71 -25.36 25.53
C ARG A 578 6.17 -24.92 25.52
N TYR A 579 6.85 -25.01 24.38
CA TYR A 579 8.27 -24.67 24.30
C TYR A 579 8.51 -23.36 23.54
N ILE A 580 7.91 -23.19 22.34
CA ILE A 580 8.16 -22.00 21.51
C ILE A 580 7.35 -20.78 21.97
N ALA A 581 6.07 -20.94 22.32
CA ALA A 581 5.27 -19.79 22.74
C ALA A 581 5.85 -19.07 23.97
N PRO A 582 6.30 -19.75 25.05
CA PRO A 582 6.94 -19.06 26.17
C PRO A 582 8.27 -18.39 25.81
N LEU A 583 9.03 -18.95 24.86
CA LEU A 583 10.25 -18.33 24.34
C LEU A 583 9.95 -17.04 23.56
N ASN A 584 8.84 -17.00 22.82
CA ASN A 584 8.38 -15.79 22.15
C ASN A 584 7.97 -14.70 23.15
N ASP A 585 7.34 -15.07 24.27
CA ASP A 585 7.05 -14.12 25.34
C ASP A 585 8.33 -13.49 25.90
N ARG A 586 9.42 -14.27 26.07
CA ARG A 586 10.73 -13.73 26.49
C ARG A 586 11.37 -12.86 25.43
N LEU A 587 11.23 -13.22 24.16
CA LEU A 587 11.72 -12.42 23.04
C LEU A 587 11.03 -11.04 23.04
N GLU A 588 9.71 -11.01 23.25
CA GLU A 588 8.93 -9.78 23.34
C GLU A 588 9.27 -8.97 24.59
N GLU A 589 9.49 -9.63 25.73
CA GLU A 589 9.95 -8.99 26.97
C GLU A 589 11.29 -8.26 26.76
N VAL A 590 12.27 -8.90 26.12
CA VAL A 590 13.57 -8.29 25.82
C VAL A 590 13.40 -7.07 24.93
N ASN A 591 12.67 -7.21 23.82
CA ASN A 591 12.48 -6.14 22.84
C ASN A 591 11.83 -4.88 23.45
N HIS A 592 10.91 -5.04 24.40
CA HIS A 592 10.22 -3.92 25.04
C HIS A 592 10.92 -3.43 26.32
N HIS A 593 12.02 -4.04 26.74
CA HIS A 593 12.67 -3.68 27.98
C HIS A 593 13.47 -2.37 27.84
N ARG A 594 13.31 -1.43 28.78
CA ARG A 594 13.99 -0.11 28.80
C ARG A 594 15.53 -0.12 28.74
N LYS A 595 16.16 -1.24 29.08
CA LYS A 595 17.62 -1.43 29.02
C LYS A 595 18.09 -2.18 27.77
N PHE A 596 17.15 -2.61 26.93
CA PHE A 596 17.47 -3.22 25.65
C PHE A 596 17.77 -2.13 24.62
N LEU A 597 18.82 -2.35 23.84
CA LEU A 597 19.23 -1.51 22.73
C LEU A 597 19.51 -2.44 21.54
N ASP A 598 18.78 -2.24 20.45
CA ASP A 598 18.99 -2.98 19.20
C ASP A 598 20.20 -2.39 18.45
N MET A 599 21.39 -2.81 18.85
CA MET A 599 22.68 -2.38 18.34
C MET A 599 23.62 -3.58 18.26
N LEU A 600 24.68 -3.47 17.45
CA LEU A 600 25.77 -4.44 17.47
C LEU A 600 26.52 -4.39 18.81
N GLU A 601 27.13 -5.52 19.17
CA GLU A 601 27.82 -5.67 20.45
C GLU A 601 28.98 -4.68 20.62
N ASP A 602 29.73 -4.44 19.55
CA ASP A 602 30.86 -3.50 19.51
C ASP A 602 30.40 -2.04 19.61
N ASP A 603 29.30 -1.69 18.94
CA ASP A 603 28.70 -0.34 19.00
C ASP A 603 28.19 -0.03 20.41
N LEU A 604 27.62 -1.03 21.08
CA LEU A 604 27.18 -0.89 22.45
C LEU A 604 28.36 -0.71 23.41
N ASP A 605 29.45 -1.46 23.21
CA ASP A 605 30.69 -1.30 23.99
C ASP A 605 31.30 0.08 23.82
N GLN A 606 31.27 0.64 22.60
CA GLN A 606 31.72 2.01 22.35
C GLN A 606 30.84 3.03 23.07
N LYS A 607 29.51 2.89 23.00
CA LYS A 607 28.56 3.74 23.73
C LYS A 607 28.76 3.68 25.25
N LEU A 608 29.08 2.50 25.78
CA LEU A 608 29.42 2.33 27.20
C LEU A 608 30.70 3.07 27.58
N LYS A 609 31.75 3.01 26.74
CA LYS A 609 32.99 3.77 26.94
C LYS A 609 32.74 5.28 26.92
N ASP A 610 31.93 5.77 25.99
CA ASP A 610 31.60 7.19 25.88
C ASP A 610 30.82 7.68 27.10
N MET A 611 29.83 6.90 27.57
CA MET A 611 29.10 7.20 28.80
C MET A 611 30.01 7.17 30.03
N LYS A 612 30.95 6.23 30.10
CA LYS A 612 31.93 6.14 31.18
C LYS A 612 32.89 7.33 31.18
N LYS A 613 33.25 7.86 30.00
CA LYS A 613 34.05 9.08 29.86
C LYS A 613 33.27 10.31 30.34
N ALA A 614 31.97 10.37 30.05
CA ALA A 614 31.11 11.47 30.49
C ALA A 614 30.78 11.41 32.00
N ASN A 615 30.60 10.20 32.56
CA ASN A 615 30.36 9.98 33.99
C ASN A 615 31.26 8.84 34.54
N PRO A 616 32.49 9.17 34.98
CA PRO A 616 33.45 8.17 35.45
C PRO A 616 33.01 7.38 36.70
N ALA A 617 32.11 7.93 37.52
CA ALA A 617 31.62 7.26 38.73
C ALA A 617 30.50 6.24 38.45
N GLY A 618 29.82 6.35 37.31
CA GLY A 618 28.70 5.47 36.95
C GLY A 618 29.13 4.06 36.51
N ILE A 619 28.31 3.06 36.83
CA ILE A 619 28.34 1.74 36.18
C ILE A 619 27.22 1.73 35.15
N HIS A 620 27.60 1.81 33.87
CA HIS A 620 26.67 1.78 32.75
C HIS A 620 26.51 0.35 32.25
N TYR A 621 25.28 -0.06 31.98
CA TYR A 621 24.95 -1.39 31.48
C TYR A 621 23.68 -1.35 30.64
N PHE A 622 23.66 -2.18 29.60
CA PHE A 622 22.57 -2.35 28.66
C PHE A 622 22.55 -3.79 28.14
N VAL A 623 21.44 -4.18 27.52
CA VAL A 623 21.24 -5.49 26.92
C VAL A 623 21.15 -5.31 25.41
N CYS A 624 21.81 -6.16 24.65
CA CYS A 624 21.64 -6.28 23.20
C CYS A 624 21.51 -7.75 22.79
N TRP A 625 21.22 -8.01 21.52
CA TRP A 625 21.30 -9.35 20.97
C TRP A 625 22.75 -9.87 21.00
N ASN A 626 22.93 -11.16 21.27
CA ASN A 626 24.24 -11.80 21.13
C ASN A 626 24.43 -12.22 19.66
N GLU A 627 25.55 -11.82 19.05
CA GLU A 627 25.81 -12.07 17.63
C GLU A 627 26.36 -13.48 17.36
N GLU A 628 27.12 -14.02 18.31
CA GLU A 628 27.78 -15.32 18.21
C GLU A 628 26.83 -16.49 18.47
N HIS A 629 25.81 -16.29 19.31
CA HIS A 629 24.96 -17.37 19.83
C HIS A 629 23.46 -17.03 19.74
N PRO A 630 22.77 -17.47 18.67
CA PRO A 630 21.33 -17.33 18.53
C PRO A 630 20.54 -17.91 19.73
N GLY A 631 19.64 -17.11 20.30
CA GLY A 631 18.90 -17.43 21.52
C GLY A 631 19.60 -17.09 22.83
N TYR A 632 20.67 -16.30 22.74
CA TYR A 632 21.25 -15.59 23.88
C TYR A 632 21.10 -14.08 23.68
N ILE A 633 21.03 -13.37 24.80
CA ILE A 633 21.16 -11.91 24.87
C ILE A 633 22.43 -11.58 25.65
N SER A 634 23.07 -10.47 25.28
CA SER A 634 24.30 -10.01 25.90
C SER A 634 24.01 -8.84 26.83
N LEU A 635 24.21 -9.05 28.13
CA LEU A 635 24.21 -7.99 29.12
C LEU A 635 25.61 -7.37 29.18
N ARG A 636 25.81 -6.24 28.50
CA ARG A 636 27.09 -5.55 28.42
C ARG A 636 27.18 -4.40 29.43
N PHE A 637 28.33 -4.27 30.08
CA PHE A 637 28.55 -3.29 31.15
C PHE A 637 30.01 -2.85 31.27
N ILE A 638 30.24 -1.67 31.83
CA ILE A 638 31.58 -1.13 32.07
C ILE A 638 31.72 -0.61 33.50
N MET A 639 32.79 -1.03 34.20
CA MET A 639 33.09 -0.61 35.57
C MET A 639 34.34 0.27 35.67
N SER A 640 35.39 -0.13 34.95
CA SER A 640 36.63 0.64 34.79
C SER A 640 36.71 1.16 33.36
N ASN A 641 37.70 0.73 32.59
CA ASN A 641 37.91 1.13 31.19
C ASN A 641 37.64 -0.01 30.19
N THR A 642 37.41 -1.23 30.69
CA THR A 642 37.14 -2.40 29.85
C THR A 642 35.66 -2.78 29.93
N PRO A 643 34.92 -2.72 28.81
CA PRO A 643 33.62 -3.35 28.71
C PRO A 643 33.71 -4.85 29.01
N ARG A 644 32.67 -5.38 29.64
CA ARG A 644 32.49 -6.79 29.96
C ARG A 644 31.07 -7.17 29.61
N HIS A 645 30.82 -8.46 29.37
CA HIS A 645 29.49 -8.95 29.05
C HIS A 645 29.17 -10.23 29.81
N HIS A 646 27.87 -10.50 29.97
CA HIS A 646 27.32 -11.79 30.38
C HIS A 646 26.35 -12.29 29.31
N ASN A 647 26.47 -13.57 28.96
CA ASN A 647 25.55 -14.22 28.03
C ASN A 647 24.38 -14.81 28.83
N LEU A 648 23.16 -14.40 28.50
CA LEU A 648 21.94 -14.86 29.14
C LEU A 648 21.14 -15.67 28.12
N ALA A 649 20.83 -16.93 28.43
CA ALA A 649 20.08 -17.78 27.52
C ALA A 649 18.57 -17.54 27.67
N LEU A 650 17.84 -17.49 26.55
CA LEU A 650 16.38 -17.55 26.56
C LEU A 650 15.92 -18.97 26.88
N HIS A 651 15.05 -19.12 27.87
CA HIS A 651 14.49 -20.39 28.33
C HIS A 651 12.95 -20.27 28.47
N PRO A 652 12.17 -21.34 28.26
CA PRO A 652 10.71 -21.27 28.43
C PRO A 652 10.27 -20.77 29.82
N GLU A 653 11.04 -21.11 30.84
CA GLU A 653 10.79 -20.69 32.24
C GLU A 653 11.40 -19.33 32.61
N GLY A 654 12.08 -18.63 31.70
CA GLY A 654 12.72 -17.34 32.00
C GLY A 654 14.06 -17.10 31.29
N PHE A 655 15.02 -16.53 32.03
CA PHE A 655 16.35 -16.20 31.56
C PHE A 655 17.38 -16.96 32.38
N MET A 656 18.22 -17.73 31.71
CA MET A 656 19.31 -18.45 32.38
C MET A 656 20.57 -17.62 32.39
N TRP A 657 21.12 -17.40 33.59
CA TRP A 657 22.46 -16.84 33.77
C TRP A 657 23.33 -17.90 34.46
N GLY A 658 24.21 -18.54 33.69
CA GLY A 658 24.92 -19.74 34.13
C GLY A 658 23.93 -20.88 34.43
N HIS A 659 23.93 -21.39 35.66
CA HIS A 659 23.01 -22.44 36.12
C HIS A 659 21.76 -21.90 36.84
N THR A 660 21.66 -20.58 37.04
CA THR A 660 20.52 -19.98 37.74
C THR A 660 19.46 -19.53 36.74
N ASN A 661 18.22 -19.96 36.95
CA ASN A 661 17.07 -19.51 36.19
C ASN A 661 16.41 -18.30 36.87
N PHE A 662 16.10 -17.26 36.11
CA PHE A 662 15.42 -16.05 36.58
C PHE A 662 14.11 -15.88 35.80
N PRO A 663 12.97 -15.60 36.48
CA PRO A 663 11.67 -15.57 35.83
C PRO A 663 11.47 -14.39 34.88
N SER A 664 12.24 -13.30 35.01
CA SER A 664 12.16 -12.13 34.14
C SER A 664 13.51 -11.42 34.01
N LEU A 665 13.65 -10.59 32.97
CA LEU A 665 14.87 -9.83 32.71
C LEU A 665 15.17 -8.85 33.85
N ASP A 666 14.14 -8.22 34.43
CA ASP A 666 14.32 -7.36 35.61
C ASP A 666 14.90 -8.11 36.82
N HIS A 667 14.54 -9.39 37.01
CA HIS A 667 15.13 -10.21 38.07
C HIS A 667 16.61 -10.48 37.82
N VAL A 668 16.99 -10.78 36.57
CA VAL A 668 18.40 -10.91 36.18
C VAL A 668 19.14 -9.61 36.46
N LEU A 669 18.61 -8.47 36.03
CA LEU A 669 19.25 -7.16 36.20
C LEU A 669 19.37 -6.76 37.68
N ASN A 670 18.38 -7.10 38.51
CA ASN A 670 18.45 -6.86 39.94
C ASN A 670 19.47 -7.77 40.64
N SER A 671 19.63 -9.01 40.18
CA SER A 671 20.70 -9.89 40.61
C SER A 671 22.07 -9.38 40.18
N PHE A 672 22.18 -8.90 38.93
CA PHE A 672 23.39 -8.28 38.38
C PHE A 672 23.83 -7.05 39.18
N LYS A 673 22.90 -6.17 39.59
CA LYS A 673 23.23 -5.02 40.45
C LYS A 673 23.85 -5.42 41.79
N LYS A 674 23.46 -6.58 42.34
CA LYS A 674 23.99 -7.10 43.61
C LYS A 674 25.32 -7.81 43.40
N ASN A 675 25.45 -8.59 42.34
CA ASN A 675 26.68 -9.29 42.00
C ASN A 675 26.98 -9.18 40.49
N PRO A 676 27.69 -8.12 40.07
CA PRO A 676 27.98 -7.90 38.66
C PRO A 676 28.95 -8.91 38.04
N ARG A 677 29.64 -9.73 38.86
CA ARG A 677 30.52 -10.81 38.39
C ARG A 677 29.76 -12.09 38.05
N GLY A 678 28.48 -12.16 38.41
CA GLY A 678 27.60 -13.28 38.11
C GLY A 678 27.57 -14.41 39.15
N PRO A 679 26.59 -15.31 39.02
CA PRO A 679 26.40 -16.43 39.94
C PRO A 679 27.60 -17.39 39.84
N GLY A 680 28.48 -17.35 40.84
CA GLY A 680 29.74 -18.11 40.87
C GLY A 680 30.98 -17.27 41.24
N GLY A 681 30.88 -15.93 41.19
CA GLY A 681 31.94 -15.06 41.69
C GLY A 681 31.95 -14.99 43.22
N SER A 682 32.94 -15.62 43.88
CA SER A 682 33.12 -15.52 45.34
C SER A 682 33.22 -14.06 45.79
N SER A 683 32.32 -13.65 46.69
CA SER A 683 32.44 -12.39 47.44
C SER A 683 33.27 -12.65 48.70
N SER A 684 34.47 -12.08 48.78
CA SER A 684 35.18 -12.00 50.05
C SER A 684 34.44 -11.03 50.99
N ASN A 685 33.92 -11.57 52.08
CA ASN A 685 33.34 -10.86 53.22
C ASN A 685 34.14 -9.62 53.65
N ARG A 686 33.43 -8.54 54.00
CA ARG A 686 33.72 -7.74 55.20
C ARG A 686 32.42 -7.18 55.83
N PRO A 687 32.32 -7.12 57.16
CA PRO A 687 31.06 -7.11 57.90
C PRO A 687 30.46 -5.71 58.13
N SER A 688 29.20 -5.74 58.56
CA SER A 688 28.23 -4.68 58.84
C SER A 688 28.66 -3.54 59.79
N ALA A 689 28.06 -2.36 59.59
CA ALA A 689 27.58 -1.52 60.69
C ALA A 689 26.11 -1.15 60.44
N SER A 690 25.26 -1.59 61.36
CA SER A 690 23.81 -1.42 61.41
C SER A 690 23.39 -0.06 61.95
N SER A 691 22.29 0.49 61.44
CA SER A 691 21.25 1.04 62.31
C SER A 691 19.89 0.83 61.63
N GLY A 692 18.99 0.17 62.34
CA GLY A 692 17.74 -0.36 61.82
C GLY A 692 16.55 0.60 61.89
N GLY A 693 15.48 0.22 61.20
CA GLY A 693 14.18 0.87 61.28
C GLY A 693 13.24 0.39 60.19
N ALA A 694 12.42 -0.60 60.53
CA ALA A 694 11.31 -1.25 59.81
C ALA A 694 10.56 -0.39 58.76
N SER A 695 10.48 -0.87 57.51
CA SER A 695 9.35 -1.63 56.92
C SER A 695 8.02 -0.88 56.85
N ARG A 696 7.67 -0.38 55.65
CA ARG A 696 6.37 -0.66 55.02
C ARG A 696 6.52 -0.77 53.49
N SER A 697 5.97 -1.87 53.01
CA SER A 697 5.78 -2.33 51.64
C SER A 697 4.85 -1.45 50.80
N MET A 698 5.15 -1.29 49.51
CA MET A 698 4.14 -1.26 48.45
C MET A 698 4.69 -2.07 47.26
N ALA A 699 4.07 -3.21 47.01
CA ALA A 699 4.24 -3.96 45.78
C ALA A 699 3.62 -3.15 44.64
N ILE A 700 4.40 -2.84 43.61
CA ILE A 700 3.87 -2.56 42.28
C ILE A 700 4.11 -3.82 41.46
N SER A 701 3.10 -4.66 41.37
CA SER A 701 2.98 -5.64 40.30
C SER A 701 2.68 -4.87 39.02
N THR A 702 3.69 -4.61 38.19
CA THR A 702 3.45 -4.40 36.76
C THR A 702 3.31 -5.77 36.11
N ALA A 703 2.09 -6.33 36.19
CA ALA A 703 1.66 -7.30 35.20
C ALA A 703 1.48 -6.53 33.89
N THR A 704 2.48 -6.56 33.01
CA THR A 704 2.29 -6.22 31.60
C THR A 704 1.45 -7.34 30.98
N ASN A 705 0.12 -7.25 31.12
CA ASN A 705 -0.81 -8.02 30.30
C ASN A 705 -0.80 -7.42 28.90
N LEU A 706 0.23 -7.75 28.12
CA LEU A 706 0.14 -7.67 26.67
C LEU A 706 -0.56 -8.94 26.19
N PRO A 707 -1.55 -8.85 25.29
CA PRO A 707 -2.13 -10.05 24.69
C PRO A 707 -1.03 -10.76 23.86
N PRO A 708 -0.84 -12.07 24.00
CA PRO A 708 0.14 -12.79 23.19
C PRO A 708 -0.22 -12.63 21.71
N LYS A 709 0.79 -12.39 20.86
CA LYS A 709 0.59 -12.51 19.41
C LYS A 709 0.03 -13.90 19.11
N PRO A 710 -1.11 -14.02 18.41
CA PRO A 710 -1.61 -15.33 18.03
C PRO A 710 -0.57 -15.99 17.14
N SER A 711 -0.03 -17.13 17.60
CA SER A 711 0.76 -17.99 16.72
C SER A 711 -0.09 -18.33 15.50
N ARG A 712 0.51 -18.28 14.31
CA ARG A 712 -0.14 -18.63 13.04
C ARG A 712 -0.78 -20.03 13.05
N TRP A 713 -0.36 -20.88 13.98
CA TRP A 713 -0.75 -22.29 14.10
C TRP A 713 -1.87 -22.58 15.12
N GLY A 714 -2.39 -21.56 15.83
CA GLY A 714 -3.66 -21.67 16.55
C GLY A 714 -3.67 -22.46 17.87
N ALA A 715 -2.53 -22.68 18.53
CA ALA A 715 -2.48 -23.34 19.83
C ALA A 715 -3.18 -22.52 20.93
N ARG A 716 -4.24 -23.09 21.54
CA ARG A 716 -5.03 -22.44 22.61
C ARG A 716 -4.42 -22.79 23.98
N PRO A 717 -4.10 -21.82 24.86
CA PRO A 717 -3.61 -22.14 26.20
C PRO A 717 -4.73 -22.74 27.08
N PRO A 718 -4.41 -23.63 28.04
CA PRO A 718 -5.40 -24.14 29.00
C PRO A 718 -5.87 -23.00 29.94
N PRO A 719 -7.13 -23.02 30.42
CA PRO A 719 -7.67 -21.95 31.24
C PRO A 719 -7.01 -21.92 32.64
N PRO A 720 -6.77 -20.72 33.22
CA PRO A 720 -6.24 -20.60 34.57
C PRO A 720 -7.27 -20.98 35.64
N VAL A 721 -6.79 -21.63 36.71
CA VAL A 721 -7.57 -22.02 37.89
C VAL A 721 -8.04 -20.77 38.65
N ALA A 722 -9.35 -20.68 38.91
CA ALA A 722 -9.98 -19.55 39.58
C ALA A 722 -9.49 -19.40 41.03
N THR A 723 -9.04 -18.20 41.40
CA THR A 723 -8.84 -17.79 42.80
C THR A 723 -9.81 -16.65 43.13
N ALA A 724 -10.45 -16.76 44.29
CA ALA A 724 -11.52 -15.88 44.77
C ALA A 724 -11.02 -14.47 45.15
N PRO A 725 -11.87 -13.43 45.10
CA PRO A 725 -11.47 -12.07 45.43
C PRO A 725 -11.57 -11.79 46.94
N PRO A 726 -10.68 -10.96 47.53
CA PRO A 726 -10.90 -10.36 48.84
C PRO A 726 -11.59 -8.97 48.73
N PRO A 727 -12.12 -8.43 49.86
CA PRO A 727 -13.34 -7.64 49.87
C PRO A 727 -13.14 -6.11 49.87
N SER A 728 -14.27 -5.42 49.66
CA SER A 728 -14.46 -3.98 49.62
C SER A 728 -14.43 -3.28 50.99
N THR A 729 -13.83 -2.07 51.04
CA THR A 729 -14.08 -0.96 51.99
C THR A 729 -13.46 0.29 51.33
N GLY A 730 -14.01 1.51 51.26
CA GLY A 730 -15.04 2.18 52.04
C GLY A 730 -14.49 3.56 52.51
N TRP A 731 -14.84 4.64 51.80
CA TRP A 731 -14.97 6.07 52.16
C TRP A 731 -14.03 6.79 53.17
N GLY A 732 -13.59 8.02 52.81
CA GLY A 732 -13.32 9.11 53.78
C GLY A 732 -12.26 10.16 53.39
N ALA A 733 -12.68 11.40 53.13
CA ALA A 733 -11.85 12.64 53.18
C ALA A 733 -11.91 13.23 54.62
N PRO A 734 -11.03 14.17 55.10
CA PRO A 734 -10.89 15.56 54.60
C PRO A 734 -9.51 16.31 54.73
N VAL A 735 -9.33 17.33 53.88
CA VAL A 735 -8.81 18.74 54.06
C VAL A 735 -7.49 19.07 54.80
N ALA A 736 -6.53 19.77 54.14
CA ALA A 736 -6.11 21.18 54.43
C ALA A 736 -4.82 21.64 53.68
N ALA A 737 -4.72 22.96 53.49
CA ALA A 737 -3.90 23.77 52.58
C ALA A 737 -2.39 23.94 52.89
N ALA A 738 -1.58 24.28 51.86
CA ALA A 738 -0.71 25.48 51.79
C ALA A 738 0.02 25.60 50.44
N ALA A 739 0.33 26.83 50.04
CA ALA A 739 0.66 27.30 48.69
C ALA A 739 2.17 27.38 48.36
N SER A 740 2.53 27.27 47.06
CA SER A 740 3.40 28.24 46.35
C SER A 740 3.67 27.88 44.87
N SER A 741 3.36 28.85 44.02
CA SER A 741 3.66 29.18 42.61
C SER A 741 4.73 28.42 41.79
N GLY A 742 4.40 28.14 40.52
CA GLY A 742 5.35 27.84 39.43
C GLY A 742 4.67 27.45 38.11
N TRP A 743 4.91 28.24 37.05
CA TRP A 743 4.31 28.28 35.71
C TRP A 743 4.35 26.97 34.88
N ASP A 744 3.19 26.53 34.36
CA ASP A 744 2.90 25.98 33.00
C ASP A 744 1.66 25.07 33.02
N GLN A 745 0.46 25.53 32.59
CA GLN A 745 -0.65 24.70 32.03
C GLN A 745 -1.71 25.56 31.30
N PRO A 746 -2.36 25.05 30.22
CA PRO A 746 -3.42 25.73 29.46
C PRO A 746 -4.79 25.74 30.19
N PRO A 747 -5.75 26.62 29.80
CA PRO A 747 -6.97 26.87 30.56
C PRO A 747 -7.98 25.69 30.51
N PRO A 748 -8.85 25.54 31.54
CA PRO A 748 -9.82 24.45 31.60
C PRO A 748 -11.00 24.65 30.64
N ARG A 749 -11.55 23.54 30.16
CA ARG A 749 -12.75 23.48 29.29
C ARG A 749 -14.01 23.92 30.06
N PRO A 750 -14.99 24.56 29.39
CA PRO A 750 -16.28 24.85 29.98
C PRO A 750 -17.11 23.56 30.18
N PRO A 751 -18.05 23.53 31.14
CA PRO A 751 -18.93 22.38 31.37
C PRO A 751 -19.91 22.19 30.18
N PRO A 752 -20.43 20.97 29.97
CA PRO A 752 -21.36 20.68 28.89
C PRO A 752 -22.72 21.38 29.13
N PRO A 753 -23.45 21.77 28.05
CA PRO A 753 -24.75 22.40 28.19
C PRO A 753 -25.80 21.41 28.73
N THR A 754 -26.55 21.86 29.73
CA THR A 754 -27.75 21.21 30.24
C THR A 754 -28.86 21.26 29.18
N MET A 755 -29.46 20.12 28.84
CA MET A 755 -30.64 20.06 27.97
C MET A 755 -31.86 20.72 28.64
N PRO A 756 -32.70 21.45 27.91
CA PRO A 756 -34.00 21.89 28.42
C PRO A 756 -35.00 20.71 28.49
N PRO A 757 -36.01 20.77 29.38
CA PRO A 757 -37.02 19.72 29.50
C PRO A 757 -37.92 19.67 28.24
N PRO A 758 -38.48 18.50 27.89
CA PRO A 758 -39.40 18.38 26.75
C PRO A 758 -40.77 19.00 27.09
N PRO A 759 -41.50 19.55 26.08
CA PRO A 759 -42.86 20.02 26.29
C PRO A 759 -43.82 18.85 26.53
N HIS A 760 -44.82 19.09 27.40
CA HIS A 760 -45.88 18.15 27.73
C HIS A 760 -46.60 17.61 26.49
N GLY A 761 -46.74 16.28 26.36
CA GLY A 761 -47.73 15.69 25.45
C GLY A 761 -47.41 14.39 24.72
N TYR A 762 -46.36 13.63 25.03
CA TYR A 762 -46.08 12.36 24.34
C TYR A 762 -46.27 11.14 25.26
N GLN A 763 -47.26 10.29 24.96
CA GLN A 763 -47.42 8.95 25.54
C GLN A 763 -46.66 7.92 24.69
N PRO A 764 -45.83 7.05 25.29
CA PRO A 764 -45.21 5.92 24.57
C PRO A 764 -46.14 4.68 24.48
N PRO A 765 -46.01 3.83 23.44
CA PRO A 765 -46.77 2.59 23.29
C PRO A 765 -46.26 1.45 24.22
N PRO A 766 -47.07 0.40 24.46
CA PRO A 766 -46.76 -0.64 25.45
C PRO A 766 -45.62 -1.59 25.02
N PRO A 767 -44.95 -2.26 25.97
CA PRO A 767 -43.74 -3.05 25.70
C PRO A 767 -44.05 -4.41 25.06
N SER A 768 -43.30 -4.75 24.02
CA SER A 768 -43.20 -6.09 23.45
C SER A 768 -42.33 -6.99 24.34
N GLY A 769 -42.78 -8.24 24.57
CA GLY A 769 -42.17 -9.22 25.47
C GLY A 769 -40.82 -9.83 25.03
N PRO A 770 -40.25 -10.75 25.84
CA PRO A 770 -38.88 -11.27 25.69
C PRO A 770 -38.74 -12.41 24.65
N PRO A 771 -37.50 -12.76 24.25
CA PRO A 771 -37.17 -13.42 22.97
C PRO A 771 -37.06 -14.96 23.10
N PRO A 772 -36.92 -15.72 22.00
CA PRO A 772 -36.45 -17.10 22.07
C PRO A 772 -34.97 -17.25 21.73
N ALA A 773 -34.35 -18.21 22.44
CA ALA A 773 -32.94 -18.53 22.49
C ALA A 773 -32.42 -19.38 21.33
N PHE A 774 -31.08 -19.40 21.18
CA PHE A 774 -30.30 -20.24 20.26
C PHE A 774 -30.36 -21.73 20.61
N GLY A 775 -30.49 -22.58 19.59
CA GLY A 775 -29.91 -23.94 19.58
C GLY A 775 -30.87 -25.08 19.23
N GLN A 776 -30.92 -25.50 17.96
CA GLN A 776 -31.22 -26.88 17.52
C GLN A 776 -30.55 -27.20 16.16
N PRO A 777 -30.15 -28.45 15.89
CA PRO A 777 -29.38 -28.85 14.70
C PRO A 777 -30.25 -29.02 13.43
N PRO A 778 -29.67 -29.04 12.21
CA PRO A 778 -30.45 -29.05 10.97
C PRO A 778 -30.94 -30.47 10.60
N PRO A 779 -32.14 -30.60 9.99
CA PRO A 779 -32.59 -31.85 9.38
C PRO A 779 -32.08 -32.01 7.93
N PRO A 780 -32.10 -33.24 7.37
CA PRO A 780 -31.32 -33.62 6.19
C PRO A 780 -31.96 -33.21 4.86
N TYR A 781 -31.10 -33.14 3.84
CA TYR A 781 -31.41 -32.84 2.44
C TYR A 781 -32.46 -33.78 1.84
N GLY A 782 -33.42 -33.18 1.12
CA GLY A 782 -34.15 -33.84 0.03
C GLY A 782 -35.67 -33.73 0.12
N GLN A 783 -36.26 -32.69 -0.49
CA GLN A 783 -37.47 -32.76 -1.35
C GLN A 783 -37.86 -31.35 -1.88
N PRO A 784 -38.49 -31.26 -3.07
CA PRO A 784 -38.68 -30.01 -3.80
C PRO A 784 -39.81 -29.13 -3.23
N PRO A 785 -39.81 -27.81 -3.48
CA PRO A 785 -40.73 -26.88 -2.83
C PRO A 785 -42.15 -26.94 -3.42
N PRO A 786 -43.20 -26.77 -2.60
CA PRO A 786 -44.57 -26.67 -3.08
C PRO A 786 -44.90 -25.27 -3.64
N HIS A 787 -45.60 -25.26 -4.77
CA HIS A 787 -46.18 -24.10 -5.44
C HIS A 787 -47.29 -23.44 -4.63
N PHE A 788 -47.28 -22.10 -4.52
CA PHE A 788 -48.46 -21.23 -4.33
C PHE A 788 -48.10 -19.77 -4.73
N PRO A 789 -49.07 -18.89 -5.08
CA PRO A 789 -49.22 -18.38 -6.43
C PRO A 789 -48.74 -16.93 -6.62
N TYR A 790 -48.26 -16.64 -7.84
CA TYR A 790 -47.91 -15.30 -8.32
C TYR A 790 -49.16 -14.45 -8.57
N GLN A 791 -49.23 -13.27 -7.94
CA GLN A 791 -50.10 -12.18 -8.38
C GLN A 791 -49.42 -11.41 -9.53
N ARG A 792 -50.14 -11.25 -10.64
CA ARG A 792 -49.72 -10.50 -11.84
C ARG A 792 -49.75 -8.98 -11.61
N PRO A 793 -48.81 -8.21 -12.21
CA PRO A 793 -48.97 -6.76 -12.38
C PRO A 793 -49.95 -6.43 -13.54
N PRO A 794 -50.54 -5.21 -13.56
CA PRO A 794 -51.56 -4.80 -14.53
C PRO A 794 -50.99 -4.48 -15.93
N PRO A 795 -51.82 -4.47 -17.00
CA PRO A 795 -51.38 -4.37 -18.39
C PRO A 795 -51.14 -2.93 -18.88
N PRO A 796 -50.34 -2.72 -19.94
CA PRO A 796 -50.22 -1.44 -20.63
C PRO A 796 -51.18 -1.33 -21.84
N GLY A 797 -51.87 -0.19 -21.95
CA GLY A 797 -52.57 0.34 -23.14
C GLY A 797 -52.76 1.86 -22.93
N GLY A 798 -52.62 2.77 -23.88
CA GLY A 798 -52.74 2.70 -25.34
C GLY A 798 -51.92 3.76 -26.11
N PRO A 799 -52.26 4.07 -27.38
CA PRO A 799 -51.32 4.46 -28.44
C PRO A 799 -51.14 5.98 -28.66
N PRO A 800 -50.07 6.42 -29.35
CA PRO A 800 -49.94 7.79 -29.88
C PRO A 800 -50.57 7.95 -31.29
N PRO A 801 -50.95 9.18 -31.70
CA PRO A 801 -51.60 9.45 -32.99
C PRO A 801 -50.61 9.52 -34.20
N PRO A 802 -51.11 9.45 -35.46
CA PRO A 802 -50.30 9.15 -36.65
C PRO A 802 -49.86 10.38 -37.46
N GLY A 803 -48.72 10.26 -38.15
CA GLY A 803 -48.26 11.19 -39.19
C GLY A 803 -46.97 10.73 -39.89
N TYR A 804 -47.13 9.98 -40.99
CA TYR A 804 -46.11 9.66 -42.02
C TYR A 804 -45.98 10.84 -43.03
N PRO A 805 -45.02 10.91 -44.00
CA PRO A 805 -44.24 9.83 -44.68
C PRO A 805 -42.70 10.07 -44.73
N VAL A 806 -41.80 9.07 -44.79
CA VAL A 806 -41.35 8.15 -45.88
C VAL A 806 -40.84 8.79 -47.18
N GLN A 807 -39.55 8.52 -47.45
CA GLN A 807 -38.79 8.49 -48.72
C GLN A 807 -38.51 9.81 -49.47
N GLN A 808 -37.24 10.23 -49.48
CA GLN A 808 -36.25 9.83 -50.49
C GLN A 808 -34.84 9.90 -49.89
#